data_AF-A0A4R4YDL6-F1
#
_entry.id   AF-A0A4R4YDL6-F1
#
_cell.length_a   1.000
_cell.length_b   1.000
_cell.length_c   1.000
_cell.angle_alpha   90.00
_cell.angle_beta   90.00
_cell.angle_gamma   90.00
#
_symmetry.space_group_name_H-M   'P 1'
#
loop_
_entity.id
_entity.type
_entity.pdbx_description
1 polymer ?
#
loop_
_entity_poly.entity_id
_entity_poly.type
_entity_poly.pdbx_seq_one_letter_code
_entity_poly.pdbx_strand_id
1 'polypeptide(L)'
;MLLTGAPPAVAAAEEVGSATVVPLQVTGPPQDRLNLIILGDGYTAEEMQQFRDDVERHLNVQWSIEPFRSYRDYFNVYMIEVVSGVSGISCDPDDGNVRRDTPLKLQYAATCPADPNARGVTFGAGGQQALEQYVSMIPGVTAQNRQTLTIANTSTYGGIGGRNATTTGQAPQGPLVSPHELGHSLGGLQDEYPYSARNVPGGRHPDSEPSSIHHTRLTEEEMREQQAKWFRWLGEESLSGGTIGRYESGLTRSSNVWRPSEHSIMRWIGFHFDQVGRERMIERISGRRDVAQMTVHSTPTDQPVYAGDVLWVETMHPLYHELTVTWAVNGKPVKSTRNSRNFDLDEQHVRPGDTVTVTVSDDTEDVRDPAVADGGALAQTREWVIAEGAAPATPSPSAVEFTSSTATTHPVGGQDVVYVETTHPRDRVLDVTWAIDGKPLNVNRTRNSRNLDLGELKLKPGTYELTATVSDPAVPGSPTDTLTWTVDNVVPEVTYDLSDPVSSAPAKGSRAPHYEFKEWFEMGLEATDDQEGYVVIEFRLDGDGWFNYHGWPDAPEGTPYRFTPSGTVIKEIAYGNLGTGGLTKAPFEQFYPDFKPGYGDHTVEYRAIDAAGNISEPKKFTVTVNDTDGATPLPPGAIVVD
;
A
#
# COMPACT_ATOMS: atom_id res chain seq x y z
N MET A 1 52.63 -1.19 -41.01
CA MET A 1 52.49 -1.01 -39.55
C MET A 1 51.00 -1.12 -39.26
N LEU A 2 50.54 -2.34 -38.96
CA LEU A 2 49.13 -2.65 -38.70
C LEU A 2 48.93 -2.56 -37.18
N LEU A 3 48.14 -1.58 -36.75
CA LEU A 3 47.68 -1.47 -35.37
C LEU A 3 46.52 -2.47 -35.18
N THR A 4 46.79 -3.53 -34.43
CA THR A 4 45.79 -4.49 -33.96
C THR A 4 44.98 -3.85 -32.84
N GLY A 5 43.68 -3.62 -33.07
CA GLY A 5 42.74 -3.23 -32.03
C GLY A 5 42.55 -4.35 -31.01
N ALA A 6 42.56 -3.99 -29.72
CA ALA A 6 42.19 -4.90 -28.65
C ALA A 6 40.69 -5.25 -28.78
N PRO A 7 40.28 -6.50 -28.51
CA PRO A 7 38.87 -6.85 -28.45
C PRO A 7 38.21 -6.15 -27.25
N PRO A 8 36.90 -5.85 -27.32
CA PRO A 8 36.16 -5.32 -26.18
C PRO A 8 36.22 -6.32 -25.02
N ALA A 9 36.40 -5.81 -23.80
CA ALA A 9 36.32 -6.61 -22.59
C ALA A 9 34.92 -7.21 -22.48
N VAL A 10 34.82 -8.54 -22.49
CA VAL A 10 33.59 -9.26 -22.17
C VAL A 10 33.33 -9.02 -20.68
N ALA A 11 32.21 -8.39 -20.33
CA ALA A 11 31.77 -8.30 -18.94
C ALA A 11 31.69 -9.73 -18.37
N ALA A 12 32.26 -9.95 -17.18
CA ALA A 12 32.14 -11.25 -16.51
C ALA A 12 30.65 -11.53 -16.24
N ALA A 13 30.19 -12.74 -16.52
CA ALA A 13 28.85 -13.17 -16.16
C ALA A 13 28.69 -13.07 -14.64
N GLU A 14 27.58 -12.50 -14.16
CA GLU A 14 27.32 -12.38 -12.72
C GLU A 14 27.23 -13.76 -12.06
N GLU A 15 27.84 -13.91 -10.89
CA GLU A 15 27.89 -15.21 -10.20
C GLU A 15 26.54 -15.55 -9.56
N VAL A 16 26.15 -16.82 -9.60
CA VAL A 16 24.93 -17.33 -8.94
C VAL A 16 25.00 -17.06 -7.43
N GLY A 17 23.95 -16.45 -6.88
CA GLY A 17 23.86 -16.03 -5.49
C GLY A 17 24.57 -14.70 -5.20
N SER A 18 25.17 -14.06 -6.20
CA SER A 18 25.54 -12.65 -6.08
C SER A 18 24.27 -11.79 -5.95
N ALA A 19 24.39 -10.69 -5.22
CA ALA A 19 23.25 -9.82 -4.94
C ALA A 19 23.63 -8.34 -5.00
N THR A 20 22.72 -7.53 -5.55
CA THR A 20 22.84 -6.07 -5.58
C THR A 20 21.66 -5.43 -4.85
N VAL A 21 21.95 -4.55 -3.89
CA VAL A 21 20.91 -3.75 -3.22
C VAL A 21 20.65 -2.49 -4.04
N VAL A 22 19.40 -2.31 -4.46
CA VAL A 22 18.91 -1.15 -5.21
C VAL A 22 17.87 -0.43 -4.35
N PRO A 23 18.18 0.76 -3.82
CA PRO A 23 17.18 1.59 -3.15
C PRO A 23 16.17 2.11 -4.18
N LEU A 24 14.89 1.82 -3.98
CA LEU A 24 13.80 2.30 -4.84
C LEU A 24 13.13 3.55 -4.26
N GLN A 25 13.02 3.61 -2.93
CA GLN A 25 12.49 4.74 -2.20
C GLN A 25 13.22 4.82 -0.86
N VAL A 26 13.83 5.97 -0.53
CA VAL A 26 14.47 6.20 0.77
C VAL A 26 13.97 7.52 1.33
N THR A 27 13.09 7.44 2.32
CA THR A 27 12.43 8.61 2.94
C THR A 27 13.09 9.01 4.25
N GLY A 28 14.13 8.29 4.69
CA GLY A 28 14.92 8.59 5.87
C GLY A 28 15.87 7.46 6.24
N PRO A 29 16.66 7.63 7.33
CA PRO A 29 17.56 6.59 7.81
C PRO A 29 16.81 5.27 8.09
N PRO A 30 17.37 4.10 7.74
CA PRO A 30 16.68 2.81 7.89
C PRO A 30 16.15 2.52 9.31
N GLN A 31 16.87 2.91 10.37
CA GLN A 31 16.40 2.73 11.75
C GLN A 31 15.11 3.53 12.06
N ASP A 32 14.85 4.58 11.28
CA ASP A 32 13.78 5.56 11.49
C ASP A 32 12.55 5.33 10.60
N ARG A 33 12.55 4.26 9.80
CA ARG A 33 11.48 3.91 8.85
C ARG A 33 11.05 2.45 8.99
N LEU A 34 9.88 2.13 8.43
CA LEU A 34 9.55 0.76 8.09
C LEU A 34 10.28 0.42 6.78
N ASN A 35 11.09 -0.63 6.79
CA ASN A 35 11.87 -1.01 5.60
C ASN A 35 11.18 -2.17 4.88
N LEU A 36 10.57 -1.91 3.72
CA LEU A 36 10.09 -2.94 2.82
C LEU A 36 11.25 -3.45 1.96
N ILE A 37 11.54 -4.74 2.05
CA ILE A 37 12.67 -5.36 1.36
C ILE A 37 12.13 -6.40 0.39
N ILE A 38 12.32 -6.14 -0.89
CA ILE A 38 11.82 -6.97 -1.98
C ILE A 38 12.97 -7.76 -2.58
N LEU A 39 12.84 -9.08 -2.66
CA LEU A 39 13.89 -9.95 -3.20
C LEU A 39 13.31 -10.81 -4.33
N GLY A 40 14.11 -11.10 -5.35
CA GLY A 40 13.77 -12.05 -6.39
C GLY A 40 14.35 -13.43 -6.10
N ASP A 41 13.65 -14.50 -6.49
CA ASP A 41 14.22 -15.85 -6.56
C ASP A 41 13.81 -16.54 -7.87
N GLY A 42 14.75 -17.25 -8.49
CA GLY A 42 14.52 -17.91 -9.77
C GLY A 42 14.69 -17.00 -10.98
N TYR A 43 15.15 -15.75 -10.82
CA TYR A 43 15.52 -14.86 -11.92
C TYR A 43 17.02 -15.02 -12.22
N THR A 44 17.35 -15.40 -13.44
CA THR A 44 18.73 -15.43 -13.95
C THR A 44 19.27 -14.03 -14.21
N ALA A 45 20.58 -13.89 -14.46
CA ALA A 45 21.19 -12.60 -14.77
C ALA A 45 20.51 -11.93 -15.99
N GLU A 46 20.09 -12.72 -16.97
CA GLU A 46 19.38 -12.26 -18.17
C GLU A 46 17.93 -11.82 -17.88
N GLU A 47 17.35 -12.23 -16.75
CA GLU A 47 15.96 -11.94 -16.35
C GLU A 47 15.87 -10.82 -15.30
N MET A 48 16.97 -10.16 -14.94
CA MET A 48 16.95 -9.08 -13.95
C MET A 48 16.06 -7.90 -14.36
N GLN A 49 15.89 -7.65 -15.67
CA GLN A 49 14.94 -6.63 -16.11
C GLN A 49 13.49 -7.06 -15.83
N GLN A 50 13.13 -8.32 -16.08
CA GLN A 50 11.81 -8.85 -15.74
C GLN A 50 11.54 -8.72 -14.23
N PHE A 51 12.54 -9.02 -13.39
CA PHE A 51 12.40 -8.83 -11.94
C PHE A 51 12.11 -7.37 -11.58
N ARG A 52 12.80 -6.40 -12.19
CA ARG A 52 12.54 -4.98 -11.98
C ARG A 52 11.12 -4.58 -12.39
N ASP A 53 10.66 -5.05 -13.55
CA ASP A 53 9.31 -4.78 -14.07
C ASP A 53 8.24 -5.40 -13.14
N ASP A 54 8.47 -6.62 -12.64
CA ASP A 54 7.60 -7.28 -11.66
C ASP A 54 7.55 -6.48 -10.34
N VAL A 55 8.70 -6.00 -9.84
CA VAL A 55 8.76 -5.17 -8.64
C VAL A 55 7.99 -3.86 -8.82
N GLU A 56 8.16 -3.17 -9.96
CA GLU A 56 7.45 -1.94 -10.27
C GLU A 56 5.93 -2.17 -10.30
N ARG A 57 5.46 -3.22 -10.98
CA ARG A 57 4.04 -3.57 -11.04
C ARG A 57 3.46 -3.87 -9.66
N HIS A 58 4.17 -4.66 -8.85
CA HIS A 58 3.74 -5.00 -7.49
C HIS A 58 3.68 -3.77 -6.58
N LEU A 59 4.67 -2.88 -6.66
CA LEU A 59 4.71 -1.65 -5.87
C LEU A 59 3.58 -0.70 -6.25
N ASN A 60 3.33 -0.45 -7.54
CA ASN A 60 2.26 0.45 -7.96
C ASN A 60 0.86 -0.04 -7.54
N VAL A 61 0.59 -1.35 -7.66
CA VAL A 61 -0.66 -1.95 -7.14
C VAL A 61 -0.75 -1.82 -5.62
N GLN A 62 0.36 -2.03 -4.90
CA GLN A 62 0.37 -1.84 -3.45
C GLN A 62 0.10 -0.37 -3.07
N TRP A 63 0.71 0.60 -3.76
CA TRP A 63 0.52 2.03 -3.53
C TRP A 63 -0.85 2.55 -3.96
N SER A 64 -1.66 1.76 -4.68
CA SER A 64 -3.06 2.09 -4.94
C SER A 64 -4.02 1.64 -3.84
N ILE A 65 -3.56 0.83 -2.87
CA ILE A 65 -4.38 0.22 -1.82
C ILE A 65 -4.16 0.95 -0.49
N GLU A 66 -5.25 1.29 0.20
CA GLU A 66 -5.16 1.86 1.55
C GLU A 66 -4.81 0.79 2.59
N PRO A 67 -3.97 1.07 3.60
CA PRO A 67 -3.33 2.36 3.90
C PRO A 67 -1.93 2.54 3.27
N PHE A 68 -1.44 1.61 2.46
CA PHE A 68 -0.13 1.73 1.81
C PHE A 68 -0.03 3.00 0.97
N ARG A 69 -1.12 3.39 0.30
CA ARG A 69 -1.26 4.64 -0.43
C ARG A 69 -1.00 5.86 0.45
N SER A 70 -1.84 6.11 1.46
CA SER A 70 -1.73 7.30 2.32
C SER A 70 -0.43 7.35 3.15
N TYR A 71 0.16 6.20 3.46
CA TYR A 71 1.38 6.09 4.29
C TYR A 71 2.62 5.70 3.48
N ARG A 72 2.65 5.94 2.16
CA ARG A 72 3.76 5.57 1.27
C ARG A 72 5.11 6.09 1.77
N ASP A 73 5.14 7.31 2.31
CA ASP A 73 6.38 7.96 2.78
C ASP A 73 6.92 7.40 4.11
N TYR A 74 6.19 6.50 4.77
CA TYR A 74 6.66 5.80 5.98
C TYR A 74 7.61 4.66 5.65
N PHE A 75 7.70 4.29 4.37
CA PHE A 75 8.51 3.21 3.88
C PHE A 75 9.85 3.70 3.31
N ASN A 76 10.91 3.03 3.71
CA ASN A 76 12.03 2.80 2.80
C ASN A 76 11.73 1.51 2.01
N VAL A 77 12.05 1.51 0.72
CA VAL A 77 11.91 0.37 -0.17
C VAL A 77 13.27 0.03 -0.77
N TYR A 78 13.72 -1.19 -0.50
CA TYR A 78 14.95 -1.75 -1.06
C TYR A 78 14.62 -2.99 -1.88
N MET A 79 15.05 -3.00 -3.13
CA MET A 79 15.07 -4.19 -3.96
C MET A 79 16.43 -4.87 -3.82
N ILE A 80 16.45 -6.19 -3.71
CA ILE A 80 17.67 -6.99 -3.75
C ILE A 80 17.60 -7.90 -4.97
N GLU A 81 18.41 -7.58 -5.97
CA GLU A 81 18.56 -8.36 -7.20
C GLU A 81 19.45 -9.57 -6.90
N VAL A 82 18.86 -10.75 -6.73
CA VAL A 82 19.59 -11.98 -6.41
C VAL A 82 19.69 -12.86 -7.67
N VAL A 83 20.91 -13.08 -8.16
CA VAL A 83 21.13 -13.83 -9.40
C VAL A 83 20.94 -15.32 -9.17
N SER A 84 19.98 -15.93 -9.85
CA SER A 84 19.72 -17.37 -9.82
C SER A 84 20.42 -18.09 -10.96
N GLY A 85 20.89 -19.33 -10.73
CA GLY A 85 21.56 -20.13 -11.78
C GLY A 85 20.59 -20.82 -12.74
N VAL A 86 19.30 -20.76 -12.47
CA VAL A 86 18.23 -21.38 -13.25
C VAL A 86 16.98 -20.50 -13.16
N SER A 87 16.29 -20.37 -14.30
CA SER A 87 15.00 -19.69 -14.37
C SER A 87 13.90 -20.56 -13.75
N GLY A 88 12.99 -19.95 -13.00
CA GLY A 88 11.87 -20.62 -12.33
C GLY A 88 12.16 -21.06 -10.89
N ILE A 89 11.11 -21.51 -10.18
CA ILE A 89 11.20 -22.07 -8.81
C ILE A 89 10.90 -23.58 -8.76
N SER A 90 11.18 -24.21 -7.62
CA SER A 90 11.11 -25.68 -7.49
C SER A 90 9.68 -26.23 -7.32
N CYS A 91 9.42 -27.39 -7.92
CA CYS A 91 8.14 -28.11 -7.88
C CYS A 91 6.94 -27.28 -8.34
N ASP A 92 7.12 -26.39 -9.31
CA ASP A 92 6.04 -25.62 -9.89
C ASP A 92 5.02 -26.55 -10.59
N PRO A 93 3.74 -26.58 -10.16
CA PRO A 93 2.76 -27.52 -10.70
C PRO A 93 2.39 -27.24 -12.16
N ASP A 94 2.45 -25.98 -12.59
CA ASP A 94 2.07 -25.57 -13.95
C ASP A 94 3.32 -25.44 -14.86
N ASP A 95 4.53 -25.62 -14.30
CA ASP A 95 5.82 -25.70 -15.02
C ASP A 95 6.56 -27.03 -14.74
N GLY A 96 5.88 -28.13 -15.06
CA GLY A 96 6.49 -29.46 -15.17
C GLY A 96 6.98 -30.10 -13.86
N ASN A 97 6.74 -29.49 -12.70
CA ASN A 97 7.18 -29.96 -11.38
C ASN A 97 8.69 -30.20 -11.27
N VAL A 98 9.50 -29.36 -11.93
CA VAL A 98 10.95 -29.51 -11.96
C VAL A 98 11.58 -29.09 -10.62
N ARG A 99 12.55 -29.86 -10.13
CA ARG A 99 13.39 -29.45 -8.99
C ARG A 99 14.42 -28.43 -9.45
N ARG A 100 14.43 -27.28 -8.80
CA ARG A 100 15.37 -26.18 -9.06
C ARG A 100 16.13 -25.83 -7.80
N ASP A 101 17.40 -25.50 -7.95
CA ASP A 101 18.26 -25.05 -6.86
C ASP A 101 18.54 -23.55 -6.99
N THR A 102 17.61 -22.74 -6.50
CA THR A 102 17.69 -21.27 -6.53
C THR A 102 18.29 -20.72 -5.23
N PRO A 103 18.81 -19.49 -5.19
CA PRO A 103 19.45 -18.93 -4.00
C PRO A 103 18.56 -18.91 -2.74
N LEU A 104 17.29 -18.51 -2.85
CA LEU A 104 16.34 -18.47 -1.73
C LEU A 104 15.53 -19.77 -1.58
N LYS A 105 15.75 -20.77 -2.45
CA LYS A 105 15.15 -22.10 -2.38
C LYS A 105 13.61 -22.07 -2.42
N LEU A 106 13.00 -21.13 -3.15
CA LEU A 106 11.55 -21.09 -3.25
C LEU A 106 11.00 -22.36 -3.91
N GLN A 107 9.88 -22.84 -3.38
CA GLN A 107 9.22 -24.05 -3.84
C GLN A 107 7.71 -24.05 -3.53
N TYR A 108 6.91 -24.69 -4.39
CA TYR A 108 5.49 -24.97 -4.11
C TYR A 108 5.29 -26.19 -3.21
N ALA A 109 6.26 -27.11 -3.18
CA ALA A 109 6.20 -28.30 -2.36
C ALA A 109 7.59 -28.79 -1.95
N ALA A 110 7.70 -29.32 -0.73
CA ALA A 110 8.93 -29.93 -0.26
C ALA A 110 9.28 -31.24 -1.00
N THR A 111 8.28 -31.89 -1.63
CA THR A 111 8.43 -33.08 -2.47
C THR A 111 7.71 -32.85 -3.80
N CYS A 112 8.39 -33.08 -4.93
CA CYS A 112 7.74 -33.06 -6.25
C CYS A 112 7.11 -34.44 -6.56
N PRO A 113 6.01 -34.50 -7.33
CA PRO A 113 5.24 -33.35 -7.79
C PRO A 113 4.46 -32.70 -6.63
N ALA A 114 4.28 -31.39 -6.72
CA ALA A 114 3.33 -30.67 -5.89
C ALA A 114 1.89 -31.12 -6.22
N ASP A 115 0.95 -30.80 -5.32
CA ASP A 115 -0.46 -30.88 -5.67
C ASP A 115 -0.76 -29.98 -6.89
N PRO A 116 -1.59 -30.39 -7.86
CA PRO A 116 -1.89 -29.58 -9.05
C PRO A 116 -2.46 -28.19 -8.76
N ASN A 117 -3.09 -28.01 -7.59
CA ASN A 117 -3.64 -26.75 -7.10
C ASN A 117 -2.79 -26.15 -5.97
N ALA A 118 -1.53 -26.56 -5.80
CA ALA A 118 -0.62 -25.93 -4.86
C ALA A 118 -0.43 -24.46 -5.23
N ARG A 119 -0.68 -23.57 -4.27
CA ARG A 119 -0.52 -22.11 -4.42
C ARG A 119 0.31 -21.48 -3.30
N GLY A 120 0.79 -22.28 -2.36
CA GLY A 120 1.68 -21.85 -1.29
C GLY A 120 3.13 -21.85 -1.76
N VAL A 121 3.73 -20.68 -1.92
CA VAL A 121 5.17 -20.55 -2.23
C VAL A 121 5.92 -20.45 -0.90
N THR A 122 6.89 -21.33 -0.67
CA THR A 122 7.60 -21.40 0.61
C THR A 122 9.11 -21.48 0.42
N PHE A 123 9.86 -21.05 1.44
CA PHE A 123 11.31 -21.28 1.50
C PHE A 123 11.62 -22.74 1.80
N GLY A 124 12.41 -23.37 0.94
CA GLY A 124 13.02 -24.67 1.21
C GLY A 124 14.12 -24.62 2.27
N ALA A 125 14.77 -25.77 2.50
CA ALA A 125 15.84 -25.87 3.48
C ALA A 125 16.99 -24.90 3.15
N GLY A 126 17.35 -24.03 4.10
CA GLY A 126 18.37 -22.99 3.93
C GLY A 126 17.86 -21.66 3.34
N GLY A 127 16.67 -21.62 2.74
CA GLY A 127 16.13 -20.42 2.10
C GLY A 127 15.95 -19.24 3.05
N GLN A 128 15.43 -19.47 4.25
CA GLN A 128 15.32 -18.40 5.27
C GLN A 128 16.69 -17.90 5.75
N GLN A 129 17.71 -18.76 5.80
CA GLN A 129 19.06 -18.34 6.20
C GLN A 129 19.69 -17.47 5.12
N ALA A 130 19.48 -17.80 3.84
CA ALA A 130 19.89 -16.97 2.71
C ALA A 130 19.17 -15.61 2.71
N LEU A 131 17.85 -15.60 2.97
CA LEU A 131 17.08 -14.35 3.12
C LEU A 131 17.72 -13.43 4.16
N GLU A 132 18.04 -13.94 5.34
CA GLU A 132 18.68 -13.14 6.40
C GLU A 132 20.06 -12.62 5.99
N GLN A 133 20.84 -13.41 5.24
CA GLN A 133 22.14 -12.97 4.72
C GLN A 133 21.99 -11.80 3.75
N TYR A 134 21.08 -11.88 2.78
CA TYR A 134 20.87 -10.78 1.83
C TYR A 134 20.31 -9.53 2.50
N VAL A 135 19.34 -9.69 3.40
CA VAL A 135 18.77 -8.54 4.13
C VAL A 135 19.83 -7.83 4.98
N SER A 136 20.82 -8.56 5.52
CA SER A 136 21.91 -7.97 6.32
C SER A 136 22.82 -7.02 5.55
N MET A 137 22.71 -6.97 4.22
CA MET A 137 23.46 -6.03 3.37
C MET A 137 22.99 -4.58 3.51
N ILE A 138 21.83 -4.34 4.15
CA ILE A 138 21.25 -3.00 4.33
C ILE A 138 21.49 -2.52 5.77
N PRO A 139 22.44 -1.60 6.02
CA PRO A 139 22.72 -1.12 7.38
C PRO A 139 21.53 -0.42 8.02
N GLY A 140 21.33 -0.59 9.33
CA GLY A 140 20.23 0.04 10.09
C GLY A 140 18.87 -0.67 9.97
N VAL A 141 18.75 -1.66 9.08
CA VAL A 141 17.61 -2.57 9.03
C VAL A 141 17.76 -3.63 10.13
N THR A 142 16.69 -3.85 10.89
CA THR A 142 16.63 -4.85 11.96
C THR A 142 15.40 -5.74 11.77
N ALA A 143 15.33 -6.85 12.50
CA ALA A 143 14.12 -7.68 12.49
C ALA A 143 12.86 -6.93 12.95
N GLN A 144 12.99 -5.85 13.75
CA GLN A 144 11.86 -5.12 14.34
C GLN A 144 11.20 -4.12 13.39
N ASN A 145 11.98 -3.50 12.50
CA ASN A 145 11.57 -2.39 11.62
C ASN A 145 11.62 -2.73 10.13
N ARG A 146 11.51 -4.01 9.79
CA ARG A 146 11.54 -4.47 8.39
C ARG A 146 10.36 -5.37 8.07
N GLN A 147 9.93 -5.36 6.82
CA GLN A 147 8.99 -6.29 6.23
C GLN A 147 9.60 -6.82 4.93
N THR A 148 9.55 -8.12 4.69
CA THR A 148 10.12 -8.73 3.47
C THR A 148 9.01 -9.23 2.56
N LEU A 149 9.25 -9.13 1.25
CA LEU A 149 8.43 -9.72 0.19
C LEU A 149 9.38 -10.40 -0.80
N THR A 150 9.30 -11.71 -0.95
CA THR A 150 10.08 -12.42 -1.98
C THR A 150 9.18 -12.74 -3.17
N ILE A 151 9.57 -12.27 -4.36
CA ILE A 151 8.88 -12.51 -5.62
C ILE A 151 9.52 -13.72 -6.31
N ALA A 152 8.73 -14.75 -6.57
CA ALA A 152 9.13 -15.93 -7.33
C ALA A 152 9.03 -15.68 -8.84
N ASN A 153 10.08 -16.02 -9.59
CA ASN A 153 10.04 -16.00 -11.06
C ASN A 153 9.15 -17.14 -11.60
N THR A 154 7.84 -16.90 -11.70
CA THR A 154 6.88 -17.83 -12.30
C THR A 154 5.58 -17.10 -12.64
N SER A 155 4.87 -17.61 -13.65
CA SER A 155 3.50 -17.21 -14.00
C SER A 155 2.43 -18.01 -13.25
N THR A 156 2.82 -19.08 -12.54
CA THR A 156 1.90 -19.85 -11.70
C THR A 156 1.47 -18.99 -10.52
N TYR A 157 0.16 -18.81 -10.32
CA TYR A 157 -0.35 -18.06 -9.18
C TYR A 157 0.15 -18.64 -7.84
N GLY A 158 0.44 -17.78 -6.86
CA GLY A 158 0.75 -18.23 -5.51
C GLY A 158 1.44 -17.19 -4.63
N GLY A 159 1.50 -17.54 -3.35
CA GLY A 159 2.12 -16.76 -2.28
C GLY A 159 1.91 -17.43 -0.93
N ILE A 160 2.55 -16.90 0.11
CA ILE A 160 2.23 -17.27 1.49
C ILE A 160 2.56 -16.14 2.46
N GLY A 161 1.67 -16.00 3.43
CA GLY A 161 1.80 -15.12 4.57
C GLY A 161 2.56 -15.79 5.71
N GLY A 162 3.27 -15.00 6.50
CA GLY A 162 4.12 -15.48 7.60
C GLY A 162 4.95 -14.33 8.13
N ARG A 163 6.12 -14.57 8.76
CA ARG A 163 7.01 -13.44 9.11
C ARG A 163 7.58 -12.74 7.86
N ASN A 164 7.83 -13.52 6.82
CA ASN A 164 8.36 -13.10 5.53
C ASN A 164 7.32 -13.50 4.49
N ALA A 165 6.86 -12.53 3.70
CA ALA A 165 5.85 -12.78 2.67
C ALA A 165 6.51 -13.29 1.38
N THR A 166 5.77 -14.11 0.63
CA THR A 166 6.16 -14.49 -0.73
C THR A 166 4.99 -14.26 -1.69
N THR A 167 5.30 -13.98 -2.94
CA THR A 167 4.34 -13.84 -4.03
C THR A 167 4.97 -14.33 -5.34
N THR A 168 4.21 -14.32 -6.43
CA THR A 168 4.62 -14.74 -7.76
C THR A 168 4.69 -13.53 -8.68
N GLY A 169 5.74 -13.45 -9.51
CA GLY A 169 6.09 -12.25 -10.25
C GLY A 169 5.25 -12.01 -11.50
N GLN A 170 4.96 -13.06 -12.27
CA GLN A 170 4.33 -12.92 -13.59
C GLN A 170 2.84 -13.28 -13.60
N ALA A 171 2.32 -13.89 -12.52
CA ALA A 171 0.89 -14.15 -12.40
C ALA A 171 0.12 -12.81 -12.37
N PRO A 172 -0.99 -12.66 -13.10
CA PRO A 172 -1.78 -11.42 -13.08
C PRO A 172 -2.25 -11.05 -11.67
N GLN A 173 -2.54 -12.04 -10.83
CA GLN A 173 -2.97 -11.85 -9.45
C GLN A 173 -1.80 -11.59 -8.46
N GLY A 174 -0.55 -11.82 -8.84
CA GLY A 174 0.64 -11.69 -7.97
C GLY A 174 0.76 -10.32 -7.25
N PRO A 175 0.54 -9.19 -7.95
CA PRO A 175 0.49 -7.87 -7.34
C PRO A 175 -0.57 -7.72 -6.23
N LEU A 176 -1.65 -8.50 -6.27
CA LEU A 176 -2.73 -8.49 -5.27
C LEU A 176 -2.52 -9.50 -4.14
N VAL A 177 -1.79 -10.57 -4.40
CA VAL A 177 -1.29 -11.47 -3.36
C VAL A 177 -0.35 -10.72 -2.43
N SER A 178 0.52 -9.86 -2.97
CA SER A 178 1.49 -9.10 -2.18
C SER A 178 0.87 -8.39 -0.97
N PRO A 179 -0.10 -7.47 -1.12
CA PRO A 179 -0.76 -6.81 0.02
C PRO A 179 -1.56 -7.79 0.91
N HIS A 180 -2.15 -8.87 0.37
CA HIS A 180 -2.78 -9.93 1.20
C HIS A 180 -1.76 -10.58 2.15
N GLU A 181 -0.61 -11.00 1.63
CA GLU A 181 0.44 -11.61 2.43
C GLU A 181 1.14 -10.61 3.37
N LEU A 182 1.15 -9.32 3.01
CA LEU A 182 1.52 -8.24 3.92
C LEU A 182 0.49 -8.04 5.04
N GLY A 183 -0.81 -8.27 4.79
CA GLY A 183 -1.84 -8.31 5.82
C GLY A 183 -1.51 -9.33 6.91
N HIS A 184 -1.05 -10.52 6.53
CA HIS A 184 -0.55 -11.51 7.48
C HIS A 184 0.78 -11.10 8.12
N SER A 185 1.76 -10.72 7.31
CA SER A 185 3.15 -10.61 7.76
C SER A 185 3.48 -9.33 8.51
N LEU A 186 2.87 -8.22 8.10
CA LEU A 186 2.95 -6.92 8.75
C LEU A 186 1.80 -6.74 9.74
N GLY A 187 0.56 -6.95 9.28
CA GLY A 187 -0.67 -6.71 10.06
C GLY A 187 -0.94 -7.74 11.16
N GLY A 188 -0.48 -8.98 10.98
CA GLY A 188 -0.89 -10.10 11.84
C GLY A 188 -2.38 -10.43 11.68
N LEU A 189 -2.97 -10.11 10.53
CA LEU A 189 -4.33 -10.48 10.16
C LEU A 189 -4.41 -11.97 9.83
N GLN A 190 -5.62 -12.53 9.87
CA GLN A 190 -5.94 -13.92 9.55
C GLN A 190 -6.84 -14.00 8.32
N ASP A 191 -6.88 -15.17 7.69
CA ASP A 191 -7.72 -15.40 6.50
C ASP A 191 -9.21 -15.30 6.84
N GLU A 192 -9.96 -14.62 5.99
CA GLU A 192 -11.41 -14.46 6.11
C GLU A 192 -12.21 -15.44 5.22
N TYR A 193 -11.52 -16.20 4.37
CA TYR A 193 -12.16 -17.17 3.48
C TYR A 193 -12.60 -18.46 4.20
N PRO A 194 -13.66 -19.14 3.69
CA PRO A 194 -14.35 -20.23 4.39
C PRO A 194 -13.69 -21.63 4.27
N TYR A 195 -12.47 -21.76 3.76
CA TYR A 195 -11.89 -23.07 3.42
C TYR A 195 -10.39 -23.16 3.70
N SER A 196 -9.86 -24.37 3.89
CA SER A 196 -8.41 -24.64 3.92
C SER A 196 -7.93 -25.43 2.70
N ALA A 197 -8.85 -26.14 2.05
CA ALA A 197 -8.67 -26.76 0.75
C ALA A 197 -9.74 -26.18 -0.18
N ARG A 198 -9.35 -25.74 -1.37
CA ARG A 198 -10.28 -25.10 -2.30
C ARG A 198 -11.44 -26.04 -2.62
N ASN A 199 -12.61 -25.45 -2.89
CA ASN A 199 -13.87 -26.16 -3.15
C ASN A 199 -14.36 -27.11 -2.03
N VAL A 200 -13.73 -27.14 -0.87
CA VAL A 200 -14.18 -27.89 0.31
C VAL A 200 -14.57 -26.91 1.42
N PRO A 201 -15.84 -26.86 1.84
CA PRO A 201 -16.23 -26.02 2.97
C PRO A 201 -15.43 -26.38 4.23
N GLY A 202 -14.85 -25.38 4.86
CA GLY A 202 -14.18 -25.53 6.14
C GLY A 202 -15.15 -25.95 7.23
N GLY A 203 -14.72 -26.83 8.14
CA GLY A 203 -15.58 -27.27 9.24
C GLY A 203 -16.04 -26.11 10.14
N ARG A 204 -17.02 -26.38 11.00
CA ARG A 204 -17.52 -25.43 12.01
C ARG A 204 -16.39 -24.96 12.95
N HIS A 205 -16.34 -23.66 13.24
CA HIS A 205 -15.43 -23.11 14.27
C HIS A 205 -15.80 -23.64 15.67
N PRO A 206 -14.82 -23.89 16.58
CA PRO A 206 -15.09 -24.27 17.97
C PRO A 206 -15.93 -23.23 18.75
N ASP A 207 -16.51 -23.67 19.88
CA ASP A 207 -17.30 -22.80 20.77
C ASP A 207 -16.45 -21.92 21.69
N SER A 208 -15.43 -21.27 21.13
CA SER A 208 -14.53 -20.34 21.82
C SER A 208 -14.36 -19.07 21.00
N GLU A 209 -14.26 -17.93 21.66
CA GLU A 209 -13.99 -16.66 21.00
C GLU A 209 -12.57 -16.67 20.37
N PRO A 210 -12.41 -16.40 19.07
CA PRO A 210 -11.09 -16.36 18.44
C PRO A 210 -10.24 -15.21 18.98
N SER A 211 -8.91 -15.39 19.03
CA SER A 211 -7.95 -14.34 19.40
C SER A 211 -7.74 -13.28 18.32
N SER A 212 -8.15 -13.60 17.09
CA SER A 212 -8.15 -12.70 15.93
C SER A 212 -8.89 -11.39 16.22
N ILE A 213 -8.37 -10.26 15.74
CA ILE A 213 -8.99 -8.94 15.95
C ILE A 213 -10.23 -8.71 15.07
N HIS A 214 -10.27 -9.39 13.93
CA HIS A 214 -11.26 -9.23 12.86
C HIS A 214 -12.03 -10.54 12.61
N HIS A 215 -12.11 -11.38 13.63
CA HIS A 215 -13.04 -12.50 13.68
C HIS A 215 -13.69 -12.55 15.05
N THR A 216 -14.96 -12.94 15.09
CA THR A 216 -15.74 -12.97 16.33
C THR A 216 -16.78 -14.09 16.33
N ARG A 217 -17.22 -14.50 17.52
CA ARG A 217 -18.48 -15.23 17.71
C ARG A 217 -19.58 -14.39 18.35
N LEU A 218 -19.23 -13.19 18.80
CA LEU A 218 -20.17 -12.24 19.40
C LEU A 218 -21.21 -11.78 18.37
N THR A 219 -22.40 -11.47 18.86
CA THR A 219 -23.38 -10.65 18.13
C THR A 219 -22.91 -9.20 18.05
N GLU A 220 -23.49 -8.43 17.12
CA GLU A 220 -23.22 -6.99 17.05
C GLU A 220 -23.64 -6.27 18.34
N GLU A 221 -24.74 -6.70 18.97
CA GLU A 221 -25.19 -6.20 20.27
C GLU A 221 -24.14 -6.49 21.36
N GLU A 222 -23.69 -7.74 21.48
CA GLU A 222 -22.63 -8.11 22.44
C GLU A 222 -21.32 -7.35 22.18
N MET A 223 -20.91 -7.15 20.92
CA MET A 223 -19.73 -6.36 20.59
C MET A 223 -19.87 -4.91 21.10
N ARG A 224 -21.05 -4.29 20.93
CA ARG A 224 -21.33 -2.94 21.42
C ARG A 224 -21.36 -2.87 22.94
N GLU A 225 -22.05 -3.80 23.59
CA GLU A 225 -22.17 -3.87 25.05
C GLU A 225 -20.82 -4.12 25.74
N GLN A 226 -20.01 -5.02 25.17
CA GLN A 226 -18.71 -5.40 25.71
C GLN A 226 -17.59 -4.46 25.26
N GLN A 227 -17.86 -3.54 24.32
CA GLN A 227 -16.85 -2.72 23.65
C GLN A 227 -15.70 -3.56 23.10
N ALA A 228 -16.03 -4.67 22.43
CA ALA A 228 -15.09 -5.68 21.96
C ALA A 228 -14.96 -5.69 20.43
N LYS A 229 -13.81 -6.18 19.95
CA LYS A 229 -13.52 -6.36 18.51
C LYS A 229 -13.68 -5.04 17.75
N TRP A 230 -14.46 -5.03 16.66
CA TRP A 230 -14.66 -3.87 15.80
C TRP A 230 -15.95 -3.10 16.09
N PHE A 231 -16.44 -3.10 17.34
CA PHE A 231 -17.68 -2.41 17.69
C PHE A 231 -17.74 -0.92 17.27
N ARG A 232 -16.57 -0.25 17.17
CA ARG A 232 -16.41 1.15 16.72
C ARG A 232 -16.64 1.34 15.22
N TRP A 233 -16.55 0.25 14.45
CA TRP A 233 -16.72 0.24 13.00
C TRP A 233 -18.09 -0.24 12.55
N LEU A 234 -18.88 -0.89 13.42
CA LEU A 234 -20.20 -1.42 13.06
C LEU A 234 -21.13 -0.33 12.48
N GLY A 235 -21.49 -0.51 11.20
CA GLY A 235 -22.34 0.40 10.41
C GLY A 235 -21.57 1.30 9.43
N GLU A 236 -20.23 1.32 9.49
CA GLU A 236 -19.38 2.08 8.56
C GLU A 236 -19.46 1.49 7.14
N GLU A 237 -19.41 2.31 6.09
CA GLU A 237 -19.25 1.80 4.73
C GLU A 237 -17.86 1.19 4.52
N SER A 238 -17.79 0.03 3.87
CA SER A 238 -16.50 -0.59 3.57
C SER A 238 -15.92 -0.11 2.24
N LEU A 239 -14.63 0.21 2.23
CA LEU A 239 -13.90 0.44 0.97
C LEU A 239 -13.93 -0.79 0.05
N SER A 240 -14.07 -1.97 0.65
CA SER A 240 -14.25 -3.25 -0.04
C SER A 240 -15.70 -3.52 -0.43
N GLY A 241 -16.64 -2.65 -0.12
CA GLY A 241 -18.07 -2.79 -0.45
C GLY A 241 -18.97 -3.14 0.74
N GLY A 242 -20.21 -2.65 0.69
CA GLY A 242 -21.20 -2.85 1.75
C GLY A 242 -20.88 -2.08 3.04
N THR A 243 -21.35 -2.59 4.18
CA THR A 243 -21.11 -1.98 5.49
C THR A 243 -20.40 -2.96 6.43
N ILE A 244 -19.64 -2.42 7.39
CA ILE A 244 -19.05 -3.21 8.46
C ILE A 244 -20.16 -3.71 9.38
N GLY A 245 -20.19 -5.02 9.58
CA GLY A 245 -21.19 -5.75 10.36
C GLY A 245 -20.63 -7.08 10.80
N ARG A 246 -21.40 -8.15 10.57
CA ARG A 246 -21.03 -9.51 10.96
C ARG A 246 -21.41 -10.51 9.85
N TYR A 247 -20.42 -10.98 9.10
CA TYR A 247 -20.58 -11.88 7.95
C TYR A 247 -20.02 -13.27 8.24
N GLU A 248 -20.80 -14.33 8.05
CA GLU A 248 -20.39 -15.68 8.48
C GLU A 248 -19.29 -16.22 7.57
N SER A 249 -18.28 -16.82 8.20
CA SER A 249 -17.03 -17.43 7.69
C SER A 249 -15.77 -16.73 8.20
N GLY A 250 -14.66 -17.44 8.11
CA GLY A 250 -13.32 -16.95 8.37
C GLY A 250 -12.48 -17.98 9.12
N LEU A 251 -11.18 -17.72 9.27
CA LEU A 251 -10.22 -18.66 9.86
C LEU A 251 -10.25 -20.05 9.20
N THR A 252 -10.49 -20.12 7.89
CA THR A 252 -10.71 -21.36 7.13
C THR A 252 -11.93 -22.19 7.60
N ARG A 253 -12.91 -21.55 8.23
CA ARG A 253 -14.16 -22.15 8.72
C ARG A 253 -15.34 -21.57 7.96
N SER A 254 -16.28 -22.42 7.55
CA SER A 254 -17.47 -21.97 6.82
C SER A 254 -18.63 -21.58 7.74
N SER A 255 -18.53 -21.78 9.06
CA SER A 255 -19.62 -21.51 10.00
C SER A 255 -19.16 -21.31 11.45
N ASN A 256 -20.03 -20.68 12.26
CA ASN A 256 -19.84 -20.39 13.69
C ASN A 256 -18.67 -19.44 14.01
N VAL A 257 -18.24 -18.64 13.04
CA VAL A 257 -17.31 -17.52 13.19
C VAL A 257 -17.66 -16.47 12.13
N TRP A 258 -17.47 -15.20 12.45
CA TRP A 258 -17.84 -14.10 11.57
C TRP A 258 -16.69 -13.11 11.41
N ARG A 259 -16.61 -12.51 10.22
CA ARG A 259 -15.69 -11.45 9.79
C ARG A 259 -16.42 -10.10 9.67
N PRO A 260 -15.70 -8.96 9.57
CA PRO A 260 -16.32 -7.63 9.66
C PRO A 260 -17.07 -7.18 8.40
N SER A 261 -16.71 -7.67 7.22
CA SER A 261 -17.27 -7.20 5.94
C SER A 261 -17.60 -8.36 4.99
N GLU A 262 -18.44 -8.10 3.99
CA GLU A 262 -18.68 -9.11 2.94
C GLU A 262 -17.39 -9.38 2.15
N HIS A 263 -16.65 -8.31 1.83
CA HIS A 263 -15.40 -8.35 1.08
C HIS A 263 -14.27 -7.70 1.86
N SER A 264 -13.07 -8.24 1.66
CA SER A 264 -11.80 -7.74 2.19
C SER A 264 -10.72 -8.45 1.39
N ILE A 265 -9.55 -7.84 1.23
CA ILE A 265 -8.40 -8.49 0.62
C ILE A 265 -8.02 -9.76 1.38
N MET A 266 -8.32 -9.83 2.69
CA MET A 266 -8.12 -11.00 3.54
C MET A 266 -9.09 -12.15 3.24
N ARG A 267 -10.16 -11.89 2.46
CA ARG A 267 -11.07 -12.92 1.94
C ARG A 267 -10.78 -13.22 0.47
N TRP A 268 -10.79 -12.17 -0.35
CA TRP A 268 -10.60 -12.26 -1.81
C TRP A 268 -9.64 -11.18 -2.27
N ILE A 269 -8.53 -11.61 -2.86
CA ILE A 269 -7.61 -10.73 -3.57
C ILE A 269 -8.36 -9.90 -4.63
N GLY A 270 -7.94 -8.65 -4.82
CA GLY A 270 -8.58 -7.70 -5.73
C GLY A 270 -9.38 -6.62 -5.00
N PHE A 271 -9.97 -6.92 -3.85
CA PHE A 271 -10.58 -5.88 -3.01
C PHE A 271 -9.54 -5.17 -2.13
N HIS A 272 -9.92 -4.03 -1.56
CA HIS A 272 -9.15 -3.32 -0.54
C HIS A 272 -9.16 -4.08 0.80
N PHE A 273 -8.45 -3.57 1.81
CA PHE A 273 -8.75 -3.96 3.18
C PHE A 273 -10.12 -3.41 3.60
N ASP A 274 -10.85 -4.14 4.43
CA ASP A 274 -11.93 -3.54 5.22
C ASP A 274 -11.35 -2.61 6.31
N GLN A 275 -12.19 -1.81 6.96
CA GLN A 275 -11.75 -0.80 7.93
C GLN A 275 -11.03 -1.40 9.14
N VAL A 276 -11.38 -2.61 9.57
CA VAL A 276 -10.72 -3.27 10.70
C VAL A 276 -9.31 -3.70 10.32
N GLY A 277 -9.17 -4.27 9.11
CA GLY A 277 -7.87 -4.58 8.52
C GLY A 277 -7.04 -3.31 8.31
N ARG A 278 -7.63 -2.25 7.76
CA ARG A 278 -6.98 -0.95 7.48
C ARG A 278 -6.42 -0.32 8.75
N GLU A 279 -7.21 -0.23 9.82
CA GLU A 279 -6.78 0.34 11.11
C GLU A 279 -5.54 -0.41 11.64
N ARG A 280 -5.56 -1.74 11.62
CA ARG A 280 -4.40 -2.55 12.04
C ARG A 280 -3.19 -2.33 11.13
N MET A 281 -3.40 -2.20 9.83
CA MET A 281 -2.30 -1.92 8.91
C MET A 281 -1.68 -0.53 9.18
N ILE A 282 -2.49 0.49 9.47
CA ILE A 282 -2.00 1.82 9.88
C ILE A 282 -1.13 1.71 11.13
N GLU A 283 -1.62 1.05 12.20
CA GLU A 283 -0.86 0.82 13.44
C GLU A 283 0.53 0.22 13.14
N ARG A 284 0.57 -0.80 12.28
CA ARG A 284 1.81 -1.53 11.98
C ARG A 284 2.74 -0.77 11.06
N ILE A 285 2.22 0.07 10.15
CA ILE A 285 3.05 0.92 9.29
C ILE A 285 3.65 2.06 10.11
N SER A 286 2.81 2.84 10.78
CA SER A 286 3.23 3.99 11.59
C SER A 286 4.14 3.60 12.75
N GLY A 287 3.87 2.45 13.37
CA GLY A 287 4.69 1.89 14.44
C GLY A 287 6.00 1.23 14.00
N ARG A 288 6.35 1.24 12.71
CA ARG A 288 7.50 0.51 12.14
C ARG A 288 7.50 -0.97 12.54
N ARG A 289 6.38 -1.63 12.27
CA ARG A 289 6.10 -3.05 12.56
C ARG A 289 6.12 -3.38 14.06
N ASP A 290 7.26 -3.82 14.58
CA ASP A 290 7.38 -4.31 15.97
C ASP A 290 8.12 -3.34 16.89
N VAL A 291 8.68 -2.26 16.35
CA VAL A 291 9.14 -1.13 17.18
C VAL A 291 7.97 -0.53 17.94
N ALA A 292 6.76 -0.59 17.35
CA ALA A 292 5.51 -0.05 17.88
C ALA A 292 5.60 1.43 18.26
N GLN A 293 6.48 2.16 17.59
CA GLN A 293 6.72 3.59 17.80
C GLN A 293 6.98 4.30 16.49
N MET A 294 6.23 5.37 16.26
CA MET A 294 6.51 6.33 15.20
C MET A 294 7.80 7.10 15.50
N THR A 295 8.52 7.48 14.45
CA THR A 295 9.69 8.36 14.58
C THR A 295 9.23 9.81 14.72
N VAL A 296 9.80 10.51 15.70
CA VAL A 296 9.74 11.98 15.81
C VAL A 296 11.14 12.44 16.19
N HIS A 297 11.83 13.12 15.28
CA HIS A 297 13.07 13.80 15.61
C HIS A 297 12.76 15.14 16.26
N SER A 298 13.68 15.63 17.08
CA SER A 298 13.47 16.86 17.82
C SER A 298 14.78 17.46 18.27
N THR A 299 14.70 18.68 18.81
CA THR A 299 15.76 19.19 19.68
C THR A 299 16.10 18.12 20.72
N PRO A 300 17.40 17.78 20.94
CA PRO A 300 17.78 16.74 21.88
C PRO A 300 17.22 17.00 23.28
N THR A 301 16.60 15.98 23.88
CA THR A 301 16.00 16.07 25.23
C THR A 301 17.01 15.80 26.35
N ASP A 302 18.23 15.38 26.00
CA ASP A 302 19.33 15.05 26.91
C ASP A 302 20.40 16.15 26.99
N GLN A 303 20.19 17.28 26.32
CA GLN A 303 21.08 18.45 26.31
C GLN A 303 20.37 19.68 26.92
N PRO A 304 21.11 20.61 27.53
CA PRO A 304 20.50 21.82 28.08
C PRO A 304 19.96 22.73 26.97
N VAL A 305 18.69 23.12 27.12
CA VAL A 305 18.01 24.16 26.34
C VAL A 305 17.80 25.40 27.21
N TYR A 306 17.90 26.59 26.64
CA TYR A 306 17.82 27.87 27.36
C TYR A 306 16.68 28.73 26.80
N ALA A 307 16.23 29.73 27.57
CA ALA A 307 15.07 30.55 27.23
C ALA A 307 15.17 31.33 25.90
N GLY A 308 16.36 31.50 25.33
CA GLY A 308 16.55 32.12 24.01
C GLY A 308 16.66 31.13 22.85
N ASP A 309 16.41 29.84 23.10
CA ASP A 309 16.47 28.81 22.05
C ASP A 309 15.13 28.67 21.32
N VAL A 310 15.19 28.13 20.10
CA VAL A 310 14.05 27.62 19.35
C VAL A 310 14.07 26.10 19.44
N LEU A 311 13.01 25.53 20.00
CA LEU A 311 12.79 24.08 19.95
C LEU A 311 12.16 23.69 18.63
N TRP A 312 12.43 22.47 18.16
CA TRP A 312 11.89 21.94 16.91
C TRP A 312 11.52 20.46 17.04
N VAL A 313 10.59 20.03 16.19
CA VAL A 313 10.24 18.64 15.92
C VAL A 313 10.12 18.40 14.42
N GLU A 314 10.54 17.21 13.97
CA GLU A 314 10.34 16.69 12.62
C GLU A 314 9.43 15.47 12.73
N THR A 315 8.36 15.48 11.95
CA THR A 315 7.27 14.50 12.02
C THR A 315 7.41 13.46 10.92
N MET A 316 6.67 12.36 11.00
CA MET A 316 6.37 11.59 9.80
C MET A 316 5.38 12.36 8.92
N HIS A 317 5.30 12.00 7.63
CA HIS A 317 4.56 12.76 6.62
C HIS A 317 3.67 11.81 5.81
N PRO A 318 2.39 11.59 6.20
CA PRO A 318 1.44 10.91 5.34
C PRO A 318 1.10 11.79 4.12
N LEU A 319 0.74 11.18 3.00
CA LEU A 319 0.61 11.90 1.73
C LEU A 319 -0.55 12.88 1.70
N TYR A 320 -1.65 12.63 2.43
CA TYR A 320 -2.90 13.38 2.27
C TYR A 320 -3.34 14.14 3.53
N HIS A 321 -2.50 14.16 4.57
CA HIS A 321 -2.76 14.93 5.78
C HIS A 321 -1.45 15.25 6.52
N GLU A 322 -1.52 16.24 7.41
CA GLU A 322 -0.41 16.55 8.32
C GLU A 322 -0.66 15.95 9.70
N LEU A 323 0.42 15.52 10.38
CA LEU A 323 0.35 15.20 11.80
C LEU A 323 0.07 16.45 12.65
N THR A 324 -0.65 16.26 13.75
CA THR A 324 -0.95 17.29 14.74
C THR A 324 0.21 17.44 15.72
N VAL A 325 0.64 18.67 15.95
CA VAL A 325 1.73 19.09 16.84
C VAL A 325 1.17 20.07 17.86
N THR A 326 1.12 19.64 19.11
CA THR A 326 0.60 20.44 20.23
C THR A 326 1.71 20.71 21.24
N TRP A 327 2.08 21.98 21.37
CA TRP A 327 3.02 22.44 22.39
C TRP A 327 2.31 22.82 23.69
N ALA A 328 2.95 22.59 24.83
CA ALA A 328 2.49 23.03 26.14
C ALA A 328 3.65 23.52 27.01
N VAL A 329 3.38 24.50 27.88
CA VAL A 329 4.32 25.01 28.89
C VAL A 329 3.72 24.76 30.26
N ASN A 330 4.46 24.07 31.14
CA ASN A 330 4.02 23.66 32.48
C ASN A 330 2.64 22.95 32.44
N GLY A 331 2.45 22.06 31.45
CA GLY A 331 1.22 21.31 31.22
C GLY A 331 0.04 22.10 30.62
N LYS A 332 0.24 23.37 30.23
CA LYS A 332 -0.81 24.19 29.59
C LYS A 332 -0.58 24.31 28.09
N PRO A 333 -1.51 23.85 27.23
CA PRO A 333 -1.37 23.96 25.78
C PRO A 333 -1.24 25.40 25.29
N VAL A 334 -0.31 25.63 24.35
CA VAL A 334 -0.02 26.93 23.74
C VAL A 334 -0.69 27.01 22.37
N LYS A 335 -1.95 27.47 22.36
CA LYS A 335 -2.80 27.50 21.15
C LYS A 335 -2.30 28.44 20.03
N SER A 336 -1.45 29.41 20.35
CA SER A 336 -0.86 30.32 19.36
C SER A 336 0.03 29.62 18.34
N THR A 337 0.53 28.42 18.65
CA THR A 337 1.47 27.67 17.80
C THR A 337 0.84 27.08 16.54
N ARG A 338 -0.48 26.84 16.51
CA ARG A 338 -1.25 26.45 15.30
C ARG A 338 -0.58 25.36 14.44
N ASN A 339 -0.18 24.24 15.03
CA ASN A 339 0.50 23.12 14.37
C ASN A 339 1.94 23.41 13.89
N SER A 340 2.62 24.39 14.50
CA SER A 340 4.02 24.70 14.19
C SER A 340 4.97 23.60 14.65
N ARG A 341 5.95 23.30 13.80
CA ARG A 341 7.06 22.36 14.09
C ARG A 341 8.17 23.01 14.90
N ASN A 342 8.14 24.34 15.02
CA ASN A 342 9.10 25.14 15.77
C ASN A 342 8.39 25.86 16.92
N PHE A 343 9.12 26.05 18.02
CA PHE A 343 8.64 26.69 19.24
C PHE A 343 9.73 27.62 19.78
N ASP A 344 9.61 28.89 19.46
CA ASP A 344 10.49 29.95 19.96
C ASP A 344 10.19 30.22 21.44
N LEU A 345 11.15 29.89 22.31
CA LEU A 345 10.97 29.98 23.75
C LEU A 345 10.84 31.44 24.24
N ASP A 346 11.52 32.37 23.58
CA ASP A 346 11.49 33.79 23.97
C ASP A 346 10.15 34.42 23.57
N GLU A 347 9.67 34.14 22.34
CA GLU A 347 8.35 34.59 21.89
C GLU A 347 7.21 34.07 22.78
N GLN A 348 7.35 32.84 23.29
CA GLN A 348 6.37 32.25 24.21
C GLN A 348 6.62 32.61 25.69
N HIS A 349 7.59 33.48 25.97
CA HIS A 349 7.93 33.99 27.30
C HIS A 349 8.27 32.88 28.33
N VAL A 350 8.88 31.79 27.86
CA VAL A 350 9.29 30.65 28.69
C VAL A 350 10.51 31.04 29.54
N ARG A 351 10.57 30.57 30.79
CA ARG A 351 11.59 30.94 31.76
C ARG A 351 12.43 29.74 32.20
N PRO A 352 13.65 29.97 32.72
CA PRO A 352 14.40 28.92 33.40
C PRO A 352 13.55 28.23 34.47
N GLY A 353 13.57 26.90 34.46
CA GLY A 353 12.78 26.03 35.34
C GLY A 353 11.40 25.65 34.78
N ASP A 354 10.91 26.29 33.72
CA ASP A 354 9.69 25.85 33.06
C ASP A 354 9.92 24.52 32.33
N THR A 355 8.86 23.70 32.26
CA THR A 355 8.82 22.48 31.45
C THR A 355 8.08 22.76 30.16
N VAL A 356 8.70 22.46 29.02
CA VAL A 356 8.06 22.52 27.70
C VAL A 356 7.85 21.10 27.19
N THR A 357 6.64 20.80 26.75
CA THR A 357 6.29 19.50 26.15
C THR A 357 5.71 19.70 24.77
N VAL A 358 5.99 18.78 23.86
CA VAL A 358 5.31 18.68 22.56
C VAL A 358 4.75 17.28 22.38
N THR A 359 3.49 17.21 21.96
CA THR A 359 2.85 15.97 21.52
C THR A 359 2.66 16.03 20.02
N VAL A 360 3.16 15.01 19.32
CA VAL A 360 2.89 14.76 17.91
C VAL A 360 1.92 13.59 17.82
N SER A 361 0.78 13.76 17.15
CA SER A 361 -0.22 12.72 16.94
C SER A 361 -0.68 12.65 15.48
N ASP A 362 -1.02 11.45 15.04
CA ASP A 362 -1.77 11.19 13.82
C ASP A 362 -3.24 11.03 14.18
N ASP A 363 -4.04 12.03 13.83
CA ASP A 363 -5.46 12.12 14.18
C ASP A 363 -6.36 11.56 13.06
N THR A 364 -5.83 10.66 12.21
CA THR A 364 -6.58 10.02 11.13
C THR A 364 -7.89 9.38 11.64
N GLU A 365 -8.99 9.58 10.90
CA GLU A 365 -10.29 8.97 11.23
C GLU A 365 -10.31 7.45 10.95
N ASP A 366 -9.29 6.94 10.27
CA ASP A 366 -9.09 5.52 9.95
C ASP A 366 -8.53 4.69 11.12
N VAL A 367 -8.29 5.32 12.27
CA VAL A 367 -7.91 4.65 13.53
C VAL A 367 -8.90 5.07 14.62
N ARG A 368 -9.75 4.13 15.06
CA ARG A 368 -10.78 4.41 16.08
C ARG A 368 -10.47 3.81 17.45
N ASP A 369 -9.57 2.84 17.57
CA ASP A 369 -9.17 2.33 18.88
C ASP A 369 -8.24 3.32 19.61
N PRO A 370 -8.65 3.87 20.77
CA PRO A 370 -7.80 4.77 21.55
C PRO A 370 -6.48 4.12 22.00
N ALA A 371 -6.45 2.79 22.18
CA ALA A 371 -5.21 2.11 22.52
C ALA A 371 -4.16 2.20 21.40
N VAL A 372 -4.61 2.37 20.15
CA VAL A 372 -3.77 2.60 18.97
C VAL A 372 -3.52 4.10 18.77
N ALA A 373 -4.59 4.91 18.76
CA ALA A 373 -4.52 6.36 18.52
C ALA A 373 -3.64 7.09 19.56
N ASP A 374 -3.78 6.74 20.85
CA ASP A 374 -2.95 7.28 21.94
C ASP A 374 -1.65 6.47 22.14
N GLY A 375 -1.46 5.40 21.36
CA GLY A 375 -0.33 4.48 21.45
C GLY A 375 0.91 5.02 20.74
N GLY A 376 2.05 4.38 21.00
CA GLY A 376 3.34 4.83 20.46
C GLY A 376 3.41 4.88 18.93
N ALA A 377 2.60 4.09 18.24
CA ALA A 377 2.54 4.05 16.78
C ALA A 377 1.91 5.31 16.16
N LEU A 378 1.03 6.02 16.88
CA LEU A 378 0.31 7.18 16.34
C LEU A 378 0.53 8.44 17.18
N ALA A 379 1.02 8.33 18.42
CA ALA A 379 1.31 9.47 19.29
C ALA A 379 2.71 9.38 19.95
N GLN A 380 3.43 10.50 20.00
CA GLN A 380 4.75 10.63 20.61
C GLN A 380 4.87 11.97 21.36
N THR A 381 5.50 11.95 22.53
CA THR A 381 5.76 13.16 23.33
C THR A 381 7.26 13.39 23.51
N ARG A 382 7.70 14.65 23.50
CA ARG A 382 9.02 15.09 23.95
C ARG A 382 8.88 16.15 25.03
N GLU A 383 9.85 16.20 25.93
CA GLU A 383 9.85 17.10 27.07
C GLU A 383 11.25 17.71 27.25
N TRP A 384 11.29 19.00 27.58
CA TRP A 384 12.49 19.73 27.95
C TRP A 384 12.25 20.54 29.22
N VAL A 385 13.28 20.60 30.08
CA VAL A 385 13.31 21.53 31.23
C VAL A 385 14.26 22.65 30.88
N ILE A 386 13.79 23.90 30.92
CA ILE A 386 14.60 25.05 30.52
C ILE A 386 15.66 25.34 31.57
N ALA A 387 16.93 25.29 31.15
CA ALA A 387 18.08 25.46 32.02
C ALA A 387 18.26 26.92 32.48
N GLU A 388 18.93 27.09 33.63
CA GLU A 388 19.41 28.40 34.08
C GLU A 388 20.61 28.88 33.24
N GLY A 389 20.76 30.21 33.15
CA GLY A 389 21.86 30.85 32.42
C GLY A 389 21.46 31.33 31.03
N ALA A 390 22.46 31.67 30.23
CA ALA A 390 22.29 32.09 28.84
C ALA A 390 22.74 30.96 27.91
N ALA A 391 22.10 30.88 26.73
CA ALA A 391 22.57 30.02 25.67
C ALA A 391 24.06 30.30 25.37
N PRO A 392 24.87 29.26 25.10
CA PRO A 392 26.21 29.44 24.57
C PRO A 392 26.15 30.36 23.34
N ALA A 393 27.15 31.24 23.17
CA ALA A 393 27.22 32.09 21.99
C ALA A 393 27.18 31.21 20.72
N THR A 394 26.14 31.39 19.90
CA THR A 394 25.96 30.64 18.67
C THR A 394 27.08 30.99 17.69
N PRO A 395 27.90 30.05 17.21
CA PRO A 395 28.83 30.34 16.14
C PRO A 395 28.06 30.76 14.86
N SER A 396 28.48 31.84 14.20
CA SER A 396 27.94 32.30 12.91
C SER A 396 28.41 31.44 11.73
N PRO A 397 27.64 31.34 10.62
CA PRO A 397 26.23 31.01 10.48
C PRO A 397 26.00 29.49 10.34
N SER A 398 24.77 29.04 10.62
CA SER A 398 24.30 27.68 10.29
C SER A 398 24.30 27.47 8.77
N ALA A 399 24.59 26.25 8.28
CA ALA A 399 24.32 25.91 6.89
C ALA A 399 22.83 26.12 6.62
N VAL A 400 22.48 26.78 5.51
CA VAL A 400 21.09 27.00 5.07
C VAL A 400 20.81 25.95 4.01
N GLU A 401 20.28 24.81 4.42
CA GLU A 401 20.10 23.64 3.57
C GLU A 401 18.84 22.87 3.97
N PHE A 402 18.29 22.13 3.02
CA PHE A 402 17.29 21.10 3.31
C PHE A 402 17.97 19.84 3.86
N THR A 403 17.44 19.30 4.95
CA THR A 403 17.95 18.09 5.61
C THR A 403 17.15 16.84 5.24
N SER A 404 15.91 17.01 4.80
CA SER A 404 15.01 15.96 4.31
C SER A 404 13.91 16.59 3.46
N SER A 405 13.23 15.79 2.64
CA SER A 405 12.07 16.22 1.87
C SER A 405 11.28 15.04 1.29
N THR A 406 10.08 15.33 0.79
CA THR A 406 9.44 14.46 -0.21
C THR A 406 10.43 14.20 -1.35
N ALA A 407 10.49 12.96 -1.86
CA ALA A 407 11.45 12.58 -2.89
C ALA A 407 11.25 13.41 -4.17
N THR A 408 12.35 13.89 -4.77
CA THR A 408 12.34 14.67 -6.02
C THR A 408 12.50 13.81 -7.27
N THR A 409 12.66 12.48 -7.10
CA THR A 409 12.96 11.54 -8.19
C THR A 409 11.73 11.03 -8.92
N HIS A 410 10.53 11.27 -8.38
CA HIS A 410 9.26 10.91 -9.00
C HIS A 410 8.27 12.08 -8.88
N PRO A 411 7.30 12.20 -9.80
CA PRO A 411 6.23 13.17 -9.67
C PRO A 411 5.45 13.00 -8.37
N VAL A 412 5.04 14.11 -7.77
CA VAL A 412 4.06 14.14 -6.68
C VAL A 412 2.67 14.37 -7.26
N GLY A 413 1.64 13.77 -6.65
CA GLY A 413 0.26 13.93 -7.07
C GLY A 413 -0.31 15.31 -6.71
N GLY A 414 -1.34 15.74 -7.43
CA GLY A 414 -1.98 17.04 -7.21
C GLY A 414 -2.74 17.17 -5.88
N GLN A 415 -2.84 16.09 -5.10
CA GLN A 415 -3.46 16.06 -3.77
C GLN A 415 -2.44 15.81 -2.65
N ASP A 416 -1.16 15.70 -2.98
CA ASP A 416 -0.12 15.37 -1.99
C ASP A 416 0.20 16.56 -1.08
N VAL A 417 0.62 16.25 0.15
CA VAL A 417 1.27 17.17 1.07
C VAL A 417 2.78 17.03 0.89
N VAL A 418 3.39 17.98 0.17
CA VAL A 418 4.84 18.00 -0.06
C VAL A 418 5.54 18.61 1.14
N TYR A 419 6.56 17.93 1.67
CA TYR A 419 7.31 18.41 2.84
C TYR A 419 8.78 18.70 2.54
N VAL A 420 9.34 19.60 3.34
CA VAL A 420 10.77 19.87 3.45
C VAL A 420 11.16 20.04 4.92
N GLU A 421 12.34 19.56 5.28
CA GLU A 421 12.97 19.77 6.59
C GLU A 421 14.26 20.53 6.38
N THR A 422 14.68 21.31 7.37
CA THR A 422 15.83 22.20 7.24
C THR A 422 16.79 21.99 8.39
N THR A 423 18.01 22.49 8.24
CA THR A 423 18.84 22.74 9.41
C THR A 423 18.12 23.60 10.45
N HIS A 424 18.46 23.38 11.72
CA HIS A 424 17.81 24.03 12.87
C HIS A 424 18.82 24.93 13.61
N PRO A 425 18.94 26.22 13.26
CA PRO A 425 19.68 27.18 14.07
C PRO A 425 19.10 27.22 15.48
N ARG A 426 19.96 27.38 16.49
CA ARG A 426 19.53 27.38 17.89
C ARG A 426 18.60 28.55 18.22
N ASP A 427 18.73 29.68 17.54
CA ASP A 427 18.21 31.00 17.93
C ASP A 427 17.21 31.60 16.93
N ARG A 428 16.85 30.88 15.85
CA ARG A 428 15.88 31.33 14.85
C ARG A 428 15.38 30.19 13.99
N VAL A 429 14.24 30.40 13.35
CA VAL A 429 13.71 29.50 12.32
C VAL A 429 14.12 30.00 10.93
N LEU A 430 14.58 29.11 10.05
CA LEU A 430 14.86 29.46 8.65
C LEU A 430 13.56 29.65 7.86
N ASP A 431 13.55 30.57 6.90
CA ASP A 431 12.38 30.85 6.06
C ASP A 431 12.32 29.88 4.89
N VAL A 432 11.18 29.20 4.69
CA VAL A 432 10.90 28.44 3.46
C VAL A 432 9.85 29.16 2.63
N THR A 433 10.13 29.29 1.34
CA THR A 433 9.22 29.85 0.35
C THR A 433 8.94 28.84 -0.75
N TRP A 434 7.68 28.80 -1.19
CA TRP A 434 7.21 27.90 -2.24
C TRP A 434 6.86 28.69 -3.50
N ALA A 435 7.06 28.10 -4.67
CA ALA A 435 6.61 28.64 -5.94
C ALA A 435 6.15 27.53 -6.89
N ILE A 436 5.13 27.83 -7.70
CA ILE A 436 4.65 26.96 -8.78
C ILE A 436 4.88 27.65 -10.13
N ASP A 437 5.54 26.98 -11.07
CA ASP A 437 6.01 27.54 -12.35
C ASP A 437 6.72 28.90 -12.18
N GLY A 438 7.59 28.98 -11.16
CA GLY A 438 8.31 30.20 -10.80
C GLY A 438 7.46 31.32 -10.18
N LYS A 439 6.15 31.13 -9.97
CA LYS A 439 5.27 32.10 -9.30
C LYS A 439 5.22 31.81 -7.80
N PRO A 440 5.64 32.75 -6.94
CA PRO A 440 5.60 32.56 -5.50
C PRO A 440 4.18 32.27 -5.00
N LEU A 441 4.04 31.21 -4.21
CA LEU A 441 2.83 30.90 -3.49
C LEU A 441 2.77 31.78 -2.24
N ASN A 442 1.61 32.39 -1.99
CA ASN A 442 1.35 33.06 -0.72
C ASN A 442 0.88 32.04 0.32
N VAL A 443 1.72 31.02 0.55
CA VAL A 443 1.61 30.19 1.74
C VAL A 443 1.76 31.09 2.95
N ASN A 444 0.95 30.86 3.98
CA ASN A 444 0.91 31.73 5.14
C ASN A 444 2.30 31.80 5.81
N ARG A 445 3.08 32.84 5.51
CA ARG A 445 4.45 33.05 6.01
C ARG A 445 4.53 33.01 7.53
N THR A 446 3.42 33.26 8.25
CA THR A 446 3.34 33.17 9.71
C THR A 446 3.31 31.73 10.26
N ARG A 447 3.16 30.71 9.40
CA ARG A 447 3.17 29.29 9.77
C ARG A 447 4.50 28.59 9.49
N ASN A 448 5.41 29.28 8.80
CA ASN A 448 6.66 28.72 8.26
C ASN A 448 6.45 27.29 7.71
N SER A 449 5.49 27.17 6.78
CA SER A 449 4.89 25.89 6.37
C SER A 449 5.93 25.05 5.63
N ARG A 450 6.65 24.26 6.41
CA ARG A 450 7.54 23.17 5.97
C ARG A 450 6.79 22.14 5.12
N ASN A 451 5.46 22.17 5.16
CA ASN A 451 4.57 21.34 4.36
C ASN A 451 3.71 22.23 3.46
N LEU A 452 3.41 21.74 2.26
CA LEU A 452 2.54 22.35 1.28
C LEU A 452 1.49 21.33 0.83
N ASP A 453 0.24 21.54 1.24
CA ASP A 453 -0.92 20.80 0.73
C ASP A 453 -1.24 21.28 -0.70
N LEU A 454 -0.96 20.43 -1.70
CA LEU A 454 -1.26 20.74 -3.10
C LEU A 454 -2.77 20.71 -3.40
N GLY A 455 -3.54 19.91 -2.65
CA GLY A 455 -4.99 19.85 -2.75
C GLY A 455 -5.66 21.19 -2.41
N GLU A 456 -5.12 21.93 -1.43
CA GLU A 456 -5.59 23.28 -1.09
C GLU A 456 -5.38 24.29 -2.22
N LEU A 457 -4.40 24.08 -3.10
CA LEU A 457 -4.11 24.98 -4.23
C LEU A 457 -5.14 24.89 -5.35
N LYS A 458 -5.88 23.77 -5.43
CA LYS A 458 -6.92 23.52 -6.46
C LYS A 458 -6.38 23.77 -7.88
N LEU A 459 -5.23 23.20 -8.16
CA LEU A 459 -4.59 23.29 -9.47
C LEU A 459 -5.53 22.73 -10.54
N LYS A 460 -5.44 23.29 -11.75
CA LYS A 460 -6.14 22.73 -12.90
C LYS A 460 -5.40 21.48 -13.37
N PRO A 461 -6.04 20.60 -14.16
CA PRO A 461 -5.32 19.50 -14.76
C PRO A 461 -4.11 19.97 -15.56
N GLY A 462 -2.96 19.35 -15.32
CA GLY A 462 -1.69 19.66 -15.97
C GLY A 462 -0.47 19.31 -15.11
N THR A 463 0.70 19.35 -15.74
CA THR A 463 2.00 19.17 -15.09
C THR A 463 2.57 20.53 -14.68
N TYR A 464 3.08 20.64 -13.45
CA TYR A 464 3.64 21.87 -12.91
C TYR A 464 5.05 21.66 -12.34
N GLU A 465 5.85 22.72 -12.34
CA GLU A 465 7.11 22.75 -11.58
C GLU A 465 6.86 23.35 -10.19
N LEU A 466 7.04 22.57 -9.13
CA LEU A 466 7.02 23.05 -7.75
C LEU A 466 8.44 23.28 -7.27
N THR A 467 8.69 24.40 -6.61
CA THR A 467 9.98 24.70 -5.97
C THR A 467 9.80 25.13 -4.53
N ALA A 468 10.72 24.69 -3.67
CA ALA A 468 10.89 25.16 -2.30
C ALA A 468 12.27 25.79 -2.18
N THR A 469 12.38 26.97 -1.58
CA THR A 469 13.66 27.64 -1.32
C THR A 469 13.77 27.99 0.16
N VAL A 470 14.87 27.58 0.78
CA VAL A 470 15.21 27.91 2.19
C VAL A 470 16.20 29.06 2.26
N SER A 471 16.00 29.98 3.20
CA SER A 471 16.85 31.17 3.42
C SER A 471 16.99 31.51 4.90
N ASP A 472 18.08 32.20 5.29
CA ASP A 472 18.25 32.72 6.65
C ASP A 472 17.66 34.14 6.77
N PRO A 473 16.57 34.36 7.53
CA PRO A 473 15.96 35.68 7.70
C PRO A 473 16.88 36.69 8.41
N ALA A 474 17.85 36.22 9.21
CA ALA A 474 18.79 37.08 9.91
C ALA A 474 19.96 37.55 9.02
N VAL A 475 20.18 36.91 7.86
CA VAL A 475 21.26 37.26 6.93
C VAL A 475 20.70 37.38 5.50
N PRO A 476 19.98 38.48 5.19
CA PRO A 476 19.44 38.70 3.84
C PRO A 476 20.54 38.66 2.77
N GLY A 477 20.36 37.81 1.75
CA GLY A 477 21.34 37.62 0.66
C GLY A 477 22.41 36.57 0.94
N SER A 478 22.31 35.82 2.04
CA SER A 478 23.07 34.58 2.24
C SER A 478 22.69 33.51 1.18
N PRO A 479 23.57 32.52 0.92
CA PRO A 479 23.22 31.40 0.04
C PRO A 479 21.93 30.71 0.48
N THR A 480 21.11 30.35 -0.50
CA THR A 480 19.89 29.59 -0.32
C THR A 480 20.09 28.17 -0.86
N ASP A 481 19.22 27.26 -0.43
CA ASP A 481 19.08 25.94 -1.03
C ASP A 481 17.68 25.81 -1.63
N THR A 482 17.58 25.09 -2.75
CA THR A 482 16.35 24.97 -3.54
C THR A 482 16.14 23.54 -3.99
N LEU A 483 14.94 23.02 -3.74
CA LEU A 483 14.47 21.74 -4.26
C LEU A 483 13.36 21.98 -5.29
N THR A 484 13.26 21.05 -6.24
CA THR A 484 12.30 21.08 -7.34
C THR A 484 11.61 19.73 -7.47
N TRP A 485 10.28 19.75 -7.64
CA TRP A 485 9.45 18.58 -7.93
C TRP A 485 8.65 18.83 -9.20
N THR A 486 8.35 17.74 -9.90
CA THR A 486 7.25 17.71 -10.87
C THR A 486 5.97 17.41 -10.11
N VAL A 487 4.96 18.29 -10.23
CA VAL A 487 3.60 17.99 -9.76
C VAL A 487 2.83 17.47 -10.96
N ASP A 488 2.38 16.24 -10.85
CA ASP A 488 1.44 15.65 -11.78
C ASP A 488 0.01 15.79 -11.24
N ASN A 489 -0.77 16.64 -11.89
CA ASN A 489 -2.18 16.83 -11.59
C ASN A 489 -3.06 16.48 -12.81
N VAL A 490 -2.54 15.68 -13.73
CA VAL A 490 -3.35 15.02 -14.76
C VAL A 490 -3.88 13.71 -14.15
N VAL A 491 -5.05 13.27 -14.59
CA VAL A 491 -5.61 11.98 -14.15
C VAL A 491 -5.46 10.97 -15.29
N PRO A 492 -5.30 9.68 -14.97
CA PRO A 492 -5.19 8.66 -16.00
C PRO A 492 -6.52 8.51 -16.75
N GLU A 493 -6.44 8.02 -17.98
CA GLU A 493 -7.60 7.71 -18.81
C GLU A 493 -7.76 6.21 -18.93
N VAL A 494 -8.96 5.72 -18.62
CA VAL A 494 -9.34 4.31 -18.79
C VAL A 494 -10.42 4.15 -19.86
N THR A 495 -10.27 3.10 -20.66
CA THR A 495 -11.21 2.66 -21.69
C THR A 495 -11.62 1.21 -21.45
N TYR A 496 -12.74 0.81 -22.05
CA TYR A 496 -13.23 -0.56 -21.97
C TYR A 496 -13.55 -1.09 -23.36
N ASP A 497 -13.38 -2.40 -23.52
CA ASP A 497 -13.89 -3.17 -24.65
C ASP A 497 -14.76 -4.32 -24.13
N LEU A 498 -15.77 -4.71 -24.90
CA LEU A 498 -16.69 -5.78 -24.54
C LEU A 498 -16.74 -6.83 -25.64
N SER A 499 -16.99 -8.09 -25.27
CA SER A 499 -17.45 -9.11 -26.22
C SER A 499 -18.67 -8.63 -27.02
N ASP A 500 -18.94 -9.25 -28.18
CA ASP A 500 -20.06 -8.87 -29.06
C ASP A 500 -21.43 -8.94 -28.34
N PRO A 501 -22.13 -7.80 -28.16
CA PRO A 501 -23.45 -7.80 -27.54
C PRO A 501 -24.54 -8.24 -28.53
N VAL A 502 -25.64 -8.77 -28.01
CA VAL A 502 -26.87 -9.04 -28.77
C VAL A 502 -27.48 -7.74 -29.28
N SER A 503 -27.47 -6.71 -28.44
CA SER A 503 -27.91 -5.38 -28.79
C SER A 503 -27.15 -4.33 -27.96
N SER A 504 -27.02 -3.13 -28.51
CA SER A 504 -26.35 -2.01 -27.82
C SER A 504 -27.15 -0.73 -28.01
N ALA A 505 -27.25 0.07 -26.96
CA ALA A 505 -27.75 1.44 -26.99
C ALA A 505 -26.64 2.41 -26.59
N PRO A 506 -26.30 3.41 -27.43
CA PRO A 506 -25.25 4.36 -27.10
C PRO A 506 -25.67 5.27 -25.94
N ALA A 507 -24.68 5.93 -25.33
CA ALA A 507 -24.92 6.95 -24.32
C ALA A 507 -25.86 8.04 -24.86
N LYS A 508 -26.80 8.50 -24.02
CA LYS A 508 -27.76 9.56 -24.38
C LYS A 508 -28.00 10.51 -23.22
N GLY A 509 -27.46 11.71 -23.31
CA GLY A 509 -27.51 12.68 -22.22
C GLY A 509 -26.74 12.14 -21.00
N SER A 510 -27.40 12.06 -19.85
CA SER A 510 -26.84 11.46 -18.62
C SER A 510 -26.94 9.94 -18.55
N ARG A 511 -27.60 9.28 -19.51
CA ARG A 511 -27.72 7.82 -19.54
C ARG A 511 -26.44 7.21 -20.10
N ALA A 512 -25.84 6.31 -19.32
CA ALA A 512 -24.69 5.50 -19.72
C ALA A 512 -25.01 4.60 -20.94
N PRO A 513 -24.02 4.21 -21.74
CA PRO A 513 -24.22 3.21 -22.78
C PRO A 513 -24.69 1.89 -22.16
N HIS A 514 -25.51 1.15 -22.91
CA HIS A 514 -26.16 -0.07 -22.46
C HIS A 514 -25.96 -1.21 -23.45
N TYR A 515 -25.73 -2.41 -22.95
CA TYR A 515 -25.44 -3.60 -23.76
C TYR A 515 -26.24 -4.82 -23.27
N GLU A 516 -26.78 -5.60 -24.19
CA GLU A 516 -27.51 -6.83 -23.86
C GLU A 516 -26.68 -8.05 -24.24
N PHE A 517 -26.58 -9.00 -23.32
CA PHE A 517 -25.84 -10.24 -23.49
C PHE A 517 -26.71 -11.46 -23.19
N LYS A 518 -26.28 -12.61 -23.69
CA LYS A 518 -26.86 -13.92 -23.39
C LYS A 518 -25.87 -14.69 -22.55
N GLU A 519 -26.29 -15.12 -21.36
CA GLU A 519 -25.51 -15.96 -20.44
C GLU A 519 -24.22 -15.36 -19.87
N TRP A 520 -23.46 -14.55 -20.61
CA TRP A 520 -22.18 -14.01 -20.17
C TRP A 520 -21.71 -12.86 -21.05
N PHE A 521 -20.71 -12.11 -20.57
CA PHE A 521 -19.95 -11.15 -21.37
C PHE A 521 -18.49 -11.12 -20.91
N GLU A 522 -17.61 -10.63 -21.77
CA GLU A 522 -16.20 -10.36 -21.44
C GLU A 522 -15.94 -8.85 -21.45
N MET A 523 -15.04 -8.40 -20.58
CA MET A 523 -14.62 -7.01 -20.45
C MET A 523 -13.10 -6.88 -20.43
N GLY A 524 -12.56 -6.22 -21.45
CA GLY A 524 -11.20 -5.69 -21.45
C GLY A 524 -11.20 -4.29 -20.83
N LEU A 525 -10.21 -3.99 -19.98
CA LEU A 525 -9.93 -2.62 -19.55
C LEU A 525 -8.47 -2.27 -19.86
N GLU A 526 -8.27 -1.08 -20.41
CA GLU A 526 -6.95 -0.54 -20.71
C GLU A 526 -6.89 0.89 -20.21
N ALA A 527 -5.74 1.28 -19.64
CA ALA A 527 -5.52 2.63 -19.14
C ALA A 527 -4.19 3.20 -19.62
N THR A 528 -4.16 4.52 -19.74
CA THR A 528 -2.99 5.31 -20.16
C THR A 528 -2.87 6.54 -19.28
N ASP A 529 -1.65 6.99 -19.07
CA ASP A 529 -1.34 8.21 -18.33
C ASP A 529 -0.35 9.08 -19.13
N ASP A 530 -0.22 10.36 -18.78
CA ASP A 530 0.76 11.25 -19.41
C ASP A 530 2.15 11.17 -18.77
N GLN A 531 2.29 10.49 -17.64
CA GLN A 531 3.57 10.15 -17.01
C GLN A 531 3.93 8.66 -17.21
N GLU A 532 5.22 8.35 -17.03
CA GLU A 532 5.69 6.97 -16.99
C GLU A 532 5.28 6.29 -15.67
N GLY A 533 4.93 5.02 -15.75
CA GLY A 533 4.61 4.18 -14.59
C GLY A 533 3.44 3.23 -14.86
N TYR A 534 3.28 2.23 -14.00
CA TYR A 534 2.16 1.30 -14.09
C TYR A 534 0.86 1.97 -13.63
N VAL A 535 -0.15 1.97 -14.51
CA VAL A 535 -1.48 2.51 -14.21
C VAL A 535 -2.38 1.40 -13.68
N VAL A 536 -2.86 1.56 -12.46
CA VAL A 536 -3.74 0.59 -11.80
C VAL A 536 -5.18 0.83 -12.24
N ILE A 537 -5.86 -0.22 -12.67
CA ILE A 537 -7.26 -0.15 -13.09
C ILE A 537 -8.14 -0.78 -12.00
N GLU A 538 -9.26 -0.14 -11.69
CA GLU A 538 -10.28 -0.69 -10.80
C GLU A 538 -11.66 -0.65 -11.45
N PHE A 539 -12.50 -1.62 -11.08
CA PHE A 539 -13.92 -1.59 -11.40
C PHE A 539 -14.76 -2.04 -10.21
N ARG A 540 -16.05 -1.72 -10.23
CA ARG A 540 -17.02 -2.26 -9.27
C ARG A 540 -18.33 -2.60 -9.98
N LEU A 541 -19.02 -3.59 -9.42
CA LEU A 541 -20.30 -4.06 -9.91
C LEU A 541 -21.41 -3.55 -8.99
N ASP A 542 -22.47 -2.96 -9.55
CA ASP A 542 -23.70 -2.61 -8.82
C ASP A 542 -23.50 -1.73 -7.56
N GLY A 543 -22.45 -0.90 -7.55
CA GLY A 543 -22.11 -0.04 -6.43
C GLY A 543 -21.43 -0.75 -5.25
N ASP A 544 -20.99 -2.00 -5.44
CA ASP A 544 -20.19 -2.77 -4.48
C ASP A 544 -18.76 -2.21 -4.33
N GLY A 545 -17.85 -2.97 -3.70
CA GLY A 545 -16.46 -2.58 -3.52
C GLY A 545 -15.68 -2.39 -4.81
N TRP A 546 -14.69 -1.49 -4.76
CA TRP A 546 -13.69 -1.39 -5.82
C TRP A 546 -12.82 -2.65 -5.85
N PHE A 547 -12.71 -3.22 -7.05
CA PHE A 547 -11.94 -4.40 -7.35
C PHE A 547 -10.85 -4.06 -8.37
N ASN A 548 -9.61 -4.42 -8.05
CA ASN A 548 -8.46 -4.23 -8.90
C ASN A 548 -8.53 -5.15 -10.12
N TYR A 549 -8.58 -4.56 -11.30
CA TYR A 549 -8.58 -5.26 -12.57
C TYR A 549 -7.18 -5.76 -12.90
N HIS A 550 -7.04 -7.07 -12.95
CA HIS A 550 -5.78 -7.75 -13.25
C HIS A 550 -5.91 -8.69 -14.46
N GLY A 551 -6.92 -8.48 -15.31
CA GLY A 551 -7.26 -9.43 -16.37
C GLY A 551 -7.75 -10.78 -15.83
N TRP A 552 -7.88 -11.76 -16.72
CA TRP A 552 -8.42 -13.07 -16.36
C TRP A 552 -7.45 -13.91 -15.51
N PRO A 553 -7.90 -14.51 -14.39
CA PRO A 553 -7.05 -15.33 -13.53
C PRO A 553 -6.44 -16.54 -14.23
N ASP A 554 -5.17 -16.84 -13.93
CA ASP A 554 -4.39 -17.95 -14.51
C ASP A 554 -4.37 -17.94 -16.06
N ALA A 555 -4.43 -16.74 -16.65
CA ALA A 555 -4.32 -16.50 -18.08
C ALA A 555 -3.26 -15.43 -18.39
N PRO A 556 -2.80 -15.31 -19.65
CA PRO A 556 -1.88 -14.25 -20.04
C PRO A 556 -2.44 -12.86 -19.71
N GLU A 557 -1.56 -11.92 -19.40
CA GLU A 557 -1.90 -10.51 -19.20
C GLU A 557 -2.66 -9.95 -20.42
N GLY A 558 -3.63 -9.07 -20.16
CA GLY A 558 -4.53 -8.52 -21.18
C GLY A 558 -5.71 -9.42 -21.56
N THR A 559 -5.81 -10.64 -21.03
CA THR A 559 -7.00 -11.48 -21.24
C THR A 559 -8.24 -10.83 -20.60
N PRO A 560 -9.32 -10.57 -21.37
CA PRO A 560 -10.54 -9.95 -20.85
C PRO A 560 -11.17 -10.72 -19.69
N TYR A 561 -11.77 -9.98 -18.75
CA TYR A 561 -12.43 -10.57 -17.58
C TYR A 561 -13.83 -11.05 -17.97
N ARG A 562 -14.12 -12.35 -17.77
CA ARG A 562 -15.42 -12.94 -18.11
C ARG A 562 -16.39 -12.86 -16.93
N PHE A 563 -17.59 -12.41 -17.21
CA PHE A 563 -18.70 -12.33 -16.26
C PHE A 563 -19.80 -13.31 -16.62
N THR A 564 -20.31 -14.04 -15.63
CA THR A 564 -21.41 -14.99 -15.78
C THR A 564 -22.35 -14.90 -14.56
N PRO A 565 -23.62 -15.31 -14.67
CA PRO A 565 -24.59 -15.27 -13.58
C PRO A 565 -24.13 -15.95 -12.29
N SER A 566 -23.28 -16.98 -12.39
CA SER A 566 -22.78 -17.73 -11.23
C SER A 566 -21.26 -17.69 -11.04
N GLY A 567 -20.53 -17.05 -11.93
CA GLY A 567 -19.07 -17.10 -11.99
C GLY A 567 -18.53 -18.32 -12.74
N THR A 568 -17.30 -18.19 -13.25
CA THR A 568 -16.55 -19.26 -13.92
C THR A 568 -15.54 -19.85 -12.94
N VAL A 569 -15.53 -21.19 -12.80
CA VAL A 569 -14.61 -21.87 -11.87
C VAL A 569 -13.27 -22.12 -12.54
N ILE A 570 -12.21 -21.53 -11.98
CA ILE A 570 -10.81 -21.72 -12.40
C ILE A 570 -10.04 -22.19 -11.19
N LYS A 571 -9.33 -23.32 -11.31
CA LYS A 571 -8.53 -23.91 -10.23
C LYS A 571 -9.26 -23.84 -8.88
N GLU A 572 -10.53 -24.23 -8.89
CA GLU A 572 -11.41 -24.35 -7.71
C GLU A 572 -11.84 -23.04 -7.02
N ILE A 573 -11.77 -21.89 -7.72
CA ILE A 573 -12.35 -20.60 -7.30
C ILE A 573 -13.28 -20.06 -8.39
N ALA A 574 -14.42 -19.50 -8.02
CA ALA A 574 -15.36 -18.87 -8.95
C ALA A 574 -15.02 -17.39 -9.11
N TYR A 575 -14.77 -16.95 -10.36
CA TYR A 575 -14.47 -15.57 -10.72
C TYR A 575 -15.54 -15.00 -11.67
N GLY A 576 -15.73 -13.69 -11.65
CA GLY A 576 -16.69 -13.03 -12.54
C GLY A 576 -18.14 -13.39 -12.25
N ASN A 577 -18.44 -13.64 -10.97
CA ASN A 577 -19.81 -13.91 -10.53
C ASN A 577 -20.63 -12.61 -10.50
N LEU A 578 -21.74 -12.60 -11.23
CA LEU A 578 -22.74 -11.52 -11.18
C LEU A 578 -23.81 -11.75 -10.11
N GLY A 579 -23.89 -12.97 -9.55
CA GLY A 579 -24.87 -13.36 -8.55
C GLY A 579 -24.53 -12.89 -7.13
N THR A 580 -25.33 -13.31 -6.17
CA THR A 580 -25.15 -12.89 -4.77
C THR A 580 -23.80 -13.32 -4.18
N GLY A 581 -23.23 -12.46 -3.32
CA GLY A 581 -21.97 -12.67 -2.61
C GLY A 581 -20.70 -12.26 -3.37
N GLY A 582 -20.85 -11.43 -4.39
CA GLY A 582 -19.76 -10.66 -5.02
C GLY A 582 -18.99 -11.37 -6.12
N LEU A 583 -18.01 -10.65 -6.66
CA LEU A 583 -17.29 -11.00 -7.91
C LEU A 583 -16.50 -12.31 -7.84
N THR A 584 -15.92 -12.61 -6.68
CA THR A 584 -15.06 -13.77 -6.44
C THR A 584 -15.62 -14.56 -5.26
N LYS A 585 -15.74 -15.89 -5.41
CA LYS A 585 -16.35 -16.76 -4.39
C LYS A 585 -15.73 -18.16 -4.36
N ALA A 586 -15.91 -18.86 -3.24
CA ALA A 586 -15.67 -20.30 -3.22
C ALA A 586 -16.83 -20.98 -3.99
N PRO A 587 -16.57 -21.95 -4.88
CA PRO A 587 -17.61 -22.53 -5.73
C PRO A 587 -18.77 -23.13 -4.94
N PHE A 588 -18.51 -23.71 -3.76
CA PHE A 588 -19.55 -24.28 -2.92
C PHE A 588 -20.54 -23.24 -2.35
N GLU A 589 -20.17 -21.96 -2.27
CA GLU A 589 -21.05 -20.90 -1.78
C GLU A 589 -22.23 -20.64 -2.75
N GLN A 590 -22.14 -21.12 -4.00
CA GLN A 590 -23.24 -21.10 -4.96
C GLN A 590 -24.38 -22.07 -4.57
N PHE A 591 -24.11 -23.02 -3.67
CA PHE A 591 -25.13 -23.95 -3.16
C PHE A 591 -25.78 -23.46 -1.86
N TYR A 592 -25.43 -22.27 -1.39
CA TYR A 592 -26.11 -21.69 -0.23
C TYR A 592 -27.56 -21.33 -0.57
N PRO A 593 -28.51 -21.48 0.37
CA PRO A 593 -29.94 -21.28 0.09
C PRO A 593 -30.32 -19.88 -0.40
N ASP A 594 -29.50 -18.88 -0.10
CA ASP A 594 -29.63 -17.48 -0.48
C ASP A 594 -28.86 -17.12 -1.75
N PHE A 595 -28.18 -18.08 -2.38
CA PHE A 595 -27.53 -17.87 -3.66
C PHE A 595 -28.56 -17.58 -4.76
N LYS A 596 -28.34 -16.51 -5.51
CA LYS A 596 -29.13 -16.16 -6.69
C LYS A 596 -28.19 -15.85 -7.85
N PRO A 597 -28.34 -16.52 -9.01
CA PRO A 597 -27.62 -16.14 -10.21
C PRO A 597 -27.91 -14.69 -10.60
N GLY A 598 -26.89 -13.97 -11.05
CA GLY A 598 -26.98 -12.58 -11.49
C GLY A 598 -27.45 -12.46 -12.92
N TYR A 599 -28.72 -12.78 -13.17
CA TYR A 599 -29.40 -12.38 -14.40
C TYR A 599 -30.08 -11.01 -14.21
N GLY A 600 -30.23 -10.28 -15.30
CA GLY A 600 -30.85 -8.96 -15.32
C GLY A 600 -29.83 -7.84 -15.49
N ASP A 601 -30.18 -6.67 -14.97
CA ASP A 601 -29.43 -5.44 -15.17
C ASP A 601 -28.28 -5.33 -14.17
N HIS A 602 -27.09 -5.01 -14.68
CA HIS A 602 -25.90 -4.69 -13.89
C HIS A 602 -25.31 -3.35 -14.32
N THR A 603 -24.73 -2.64 -13.37
CA THR A 603 -23.93 -1.44 -13.61
C THR A 603 -22.47 -1.75 -13.36
N VAL A 604 -21.61 -1.46 -14.33
CA VAL A 604 -20.15 -1.53 -14.16
C VAL A 604 -19.61 -0.11 -14.13
N GLU A 605 -18.95 0.23 -13.03
CA GLU A 605 -18.19 1.47 -12.88
C GLU A 605 -16.70 1.13 -12.92
N TYR A 606 -15.90 1.95 -13.58
CA TYR A 606 -14.46 1.72 -13.74
C TYR A 606 -13.68 3.03 -13.66
N ARG A 607 -12.47 2.95 -13.13
CA ARG A 607 -11.53 4.07 -12.93
C ARG A 607 -10.09 3.58 -13.03
N ALA A 608 -9.15 4.51 -13.10
CA ALA A 608 -7.73 4.25 -13.04
C ALA A 608 -7.04 5.12 -11.98
N ILE A 609 -5.87 4.65 -11.54
CA ILE A 609 -4.98 5.29 -10.57
C ILE A 609 -3.57 5.28 -11.19
N ASP A 610 -2.96 6.45 -11.35
CA ASP A 610 -1.60 6.56 -11.89
C ASP A 610 -0.52 6.32 -10.81
N ALA A 611 0.75 6.37 -11.21
CA ALA A 611 1.89 6.15 -10.31
C ALA A 611 2.11 7.29 -9.30
N ALA A 612 1.61 8.49 -9.58
CA ALA A 612 1.60 9.64 -8.67
C ALA A 612 0.44 9.55 -7.65
N GLY A 613 -0.54 8.68 -7.89
CA GLY A 613 -1.69 8.43 -7.02
C GLY A 613 -2.92 9.27 -7.36
N ASN A 614 -2.97 9.94 -8.52
CA ASN A 614 -4.19 10.61 -8.97
C ASN A 614 -5.21 9.57 -9.43
N ILE A 615 -6.48 9.80 -9.08
CA ILE A 615 -7.58 8.88 -9.37
C ILE A 615 -8.51 9.53 -10.38
N SER A 616 -8.77 8.85 -11.50
CA SER A 616 -9.74 9.31 -12.49
C SER A 616 -11.17 9.24 -11.94
N GLU A 617 -12.03 10.19 -12.31
CA GLU A 617 -13.47 10.10 -12.03
C GLU A 617 -14.07 8.81 -12.62
N PRO A 618 -14.91 8.06 -11.87
CA PRO A 618 -15.52 6.84 -12.38
C PRO A 618 -16.34 7.06 -13.66
N LYS A 619 -16.01 6.29 -14.69
CA LYS A 619 -16.88 6.11 -15.87
C LYS A 619 -17.74 4.87 -15.66
N LYS A 620 -18.81 4.74 -16.45
CA LYS A 620 -19.71 3.58 -16.32
C LYS A 620 -20.42 3.19 -17.60
N PHE A 621 -20.80 1.91 -17.67
CA PHE A 621 -21.76 1.37 -18.62
C PHE A 621 -22.74 0.43 -17.89
N THR A 622 -23.84 0.06 -18.53
CA THR A 622 -24.76 -0.93 -17.99
C THR A 622 -24.90 -2.12 -18.92
N VAL A 623 -25.16 -3.29 -18.35
CA VAL A 623 -25.40 -4.52 -19.11
C VAL A 623 -26.69 -5.18 -18.65
N THR A 624 -27.40 -5.86 -19.55
CA THR A 624 -28.43 -6.84 -19.17
C THR A 624 -27.95 -8.22 -19.58
N VAL A 625 -27.81 -9.13 -18.61
CA VAL A 625 -27.49 -10.53 -18.87
C VAL A 625 -28.79 -11.34 -18.83
N ASN A 626 -29.19 -11.85 -20.00
CA ASN A 626 -30.43 -12.59 -20.15
C ASN A 626 -30.20 -14.10 -20.00
N ASP A 627 -31.11 -14.75 -19.29
CA ASP A 627 -31.25 -16.20 -19.26
C ASP A 627 -31.81 -16.67 -20.61
N THR A 628 -31.13 -17.64 -21.23
CA THR A 628 -31.54 -18.23 -22.50
C THR A 628 -32.41 -19.48 -22.33
N ASP A 629 -32.97 -19.71 -21.13
CA ASP A 629 -33.79 -20.88 -20.80
C ASP A 629 -33.06 -22.20 -21.12
N GLY A 630 -31.73 -22.22 -20.98
CA GLY A 630 -30.90 -23.38 -21.29
C GLY A 630 -30.67 -23.64 -22.79
N ALA A 631 -30.84 -22.64 -23.67
CA ALA A 631 -30.43 -22.73 -25.08
C ALA A 631 -28.91 -22.58 -25.22
N THR A 632 -28.21 -23.62 -24.76
CA THR A 632 -26.75 -23.85 -24.68
C THR A 632 -26.03 -23.17 -23.50
N PRO A 633 -26.16 -23.72 -22.28
CA PRO A 633 -25.24 -23.41 -21.19
C PRO A 633 -23.87 -24.03 -21.50
N LEU A 634 -22.77 -23.29 -21.26
CA LEU A 634 -21.58 -23.98 -20.76
C LEU A 634 -21.92 -24.48 -19.35
N PRO A 635 -21.77 -25.79 -19.05
CA PRO A 635 -22.26 -26.32 -17.80
C PRO A 635 -21.50 -25.74 -16.60
N PRO A 636 -22.13 -25.67 -15.41
CA PRO A 636 -21.46 -25.26 -14.18
C PRO A 636 -20.22 -26.14 -13.94
N GLY A 637 -19.03 -25.53 -13.94
CA GLY A 637 -17.75 -26.23 -13.73
C GLY A 637 -17.09 -26.85 -14.97
N ALA A 638 -17.42 -26.40 -16.20
CA ALA A 638 -16.67 -26.82 -17.38
C ALA A 638 -15.22 -26.33 -17.32
N ILE A 639 -14.29 -27.25 -17.08
CA ILE A 639 -12.86 -27.08 -17.33
C ILE A 639 -12.70 -26.96 -18.84
N VAL A 640 -12.17 -25.83 -19.33
CA VAL A 640 -11.65 -25.75 -20.70
C VAL A 640 -10.37 -26.58 -20.72
N VAL A 641 -10.46 -27.78 -21.29
CA VAL A 641 -9.30 -28.55 -21.70
C VAL A 641 -9.20 -28.36 -23.20
N ASP A 642 -8.04 -27.94 -23.70
CA ASP A 642 -7.72 -28.09 -25.13
C ASP A 642 -7.86 -29.56 -25.58
#